data_AF-A0A7J4G3H2-F1
#
_entry.id   AF-A0A7J4G3H2-F1
#
_cell.length_a   1.000
_cell.length_b   1.000
_cell.length_c   1.000
_cell.angle_alpha   90.00
_cell.angle_beta   90.00
_cell.angle_gamma   90.00
#
_symmetry.space_group_name_H-M   'P 1'
#
loop_
_entity.id
_entity.type
_entity.pdbx_description
1 polymer ?
#
loop_
_entity_poly.entity_id
_entity_poly.type
_entity_poly.pdbx_seq_one_letter_code
_entity_poly.pdbx_strand_id
1 'polypeptide(L)'
;MVGRRALFASTIILLFLLPIATSTIIPNDERGGYDADGRWVQSHELEIHANWWLDWSRDKDGDSLDDRLEWILDQPEEFQLDWWRKADSGFARVFVDYDHHPSNADVRALEDLGAIITSRPMYLDTLSVTVPLEIIHSENGILSLMGVVMIEDLGLAETHMNEAVPNMGVDSVWADFGYIGTGVTIAVLDTGVRGDHEGLNDMDDDPFTCIDDPPDPLDPNPGPIPADCDPKVKAFYDAVYTHSEQPAEDSFDSGTHGSHVSGIAAGTGGGQTAADGSRYIGAAPGAWIINILACCEGDIEDIIEGAQWAIDNKDRLEIDILTSSLGEQQFEVHFDNDGSSAWSRQMDAVADSGIITTLSAGNEFGGVTFAGCNTIDSPGDAQLPVTVASLDKNLELAIYSSRGYTSDGRVKPDVSTIGSNIMAPDAATQDGYTSKSGTSMATPLMAGIAALMVEANPDLTHADFKEIVSVHSIERDISIGGDPGLNDCSLLESRPDNEFGYGQANPLAFVEAAGSIDRSLNISMDIETMDEIGNESYISGIASGVIPGSGLVEVRVGGGEWKGAADLSKSGDWSTWRVKLDPHQQSGNTTIYARIVVSEDSISPVDARRVILVDAVSSGLGQSGDLTSIGSYIFFFPFLIVLGLLTYISINERWIDKFRSPHSNNSDDEKGLGIRALHPSELKNSVSELKTTWKAGNSLAENKVRRFISLCILYVAQGLPSGFTYVAFVAYLVENGTTPAEIAILFATIALPWTFKFIWGPVIDVIRFPAYGIRRPWILFAQSGMVISLATLLFVPNLNESIALVTILLFIHNLFSSLQDVSVDALAVDILQPDEVAKANGFMFAAKRGGIIFGGAILGMLVVPFGIKSAIMVQLPLLLLIMMMPLFLREKDGDRLFPWDKVDHTINNWQNEEDDSEEDELLVWEESNDSRFRTAKWVAINLYEERIHPAALLLWTAIIALLIGGAFNIMKVVTASEFLGNIGSPFSSIGKILMGISVIILLLEKVGLSLGRVPNVFFFTTKSSKKTMSTTAYHIIQGFSTRSSFLLIFLCLLSELYVFTDPIVIDIFINEAGWSQTKYNAIMGGIVILFIMFGQIIGGILGDRYGVREIAMLGFTSLALGNAGLALLTDYWTNTLVMTIYLCTRAIFTGIAWICIIAVSMRLTYSKAGGTQFTAYMSMFNFSAVIAYLFAGEMIQRFDYITALYIGAALTLATVFLLLFIDPDETDRVLEGRFDNDDDEGGEEPTLDAILEVEDFGEIASITQ
;
A
#
# COMPACT_ATOMS: atom_id res chain seq x y z
N MET A 1 -39.02 25.07 4.93
CA MET A 1 -37.88 24.37 4.30
C MET A 1 -36.52 24.55 5.00
N VAL A 2 -36.36 25.44 5.98
CA VAL A 2 -35.07 25.71 6.70
C VAL A 2 -34.61 24.53 7.58
N GLY A 3 -35.53 23.76 8.19
CA GLY A 3 -35.19 22.64 9.07
C GLY A 3 -34.69 21.35 8.39
N ARG A 4 -34.77 21.24 7.06
CA ARG A 4 -34.23 20.10 6.27
C ARG A 4 -32.74 20.29 5.94
N ARG A 5 -32.30 21.54 5.70
CA ARG A 5 -30.90 21.87 5.37
C ARG A 5 -29.96 21.68 6.56
N ALA A 6 -30.42 22.02 7.78
CA ALA A 6 -29.65 21.84 9.00
C ALA A 6 -29.48 20.36 9.40
N LEU A 7 -30.54 19.56 9.27
CA LEU A 7 -30.48 18.12 9.56
C LEU A 7 -29.55 17.40 8.57
N PHE A 8 -29.62 17.74 7.28
CA PHE A 8 -28.72 17.17 6.27
C PHE A 8 -27.25 17.56 6.50
N ALA A 9 -26.96 18.83 6.82
CA ALA A 9 -25.61 19.28 7.14
C ALA A 9 -25.02 18.56 8.37
N SER A 10 -25.83 18.36 9.42
CA SER A 10 -25.40 17.63 10.62
C SER A 10 -25.26 16.11 10.39
N THR A 11 -26.09 15.52 9.52
CA THR A 11 -26.04 14.09 9.18
C THR A 11 -24.83 13.75 8.31
N ILE A 12 -24.47 14.65 7.38
CA ILE A 12 -23.28 14.50 6.52
C ILE A 12 -21.99 14.48 7.36
N ILE A 13 -21.89 15.30 8.41
CA ILE A 13 -20.72 15.33 9.31
C ILE A 13 -20.60 14.04 10.16
N LEU A 14 -21.73 13.41 10.51
CA LEU A 14 -21.79 12.19 11.32
C LEU A 14 -21.43 10.91 10.55
N LEU A 15 -21.61 10.89 9.24
CA LEU A 15 -21.26 9.77 8.36
C LEU A 15 -19.74 9.59 8.19
N PHE A 16 -18.93 10.61 8.50
CA PHE A 16 -17.48 10.61 8.29
C PHE A 16 -16.63 9.97 9.41
N LEU A 17 -17.21 9.30 10.41
CA LEU A 17 -16.47 8.85 11.61
C LEU A 17 -16.63 7.36 11.99
N LEU A 18 -17.19 6.54 11.10
CA LEU A 18 -17.67 5.19 11.42
C LEU A 18 -16.73 3.98 11.19
N PRO A 19 -15.57 4.01 10.51
CA PRO A 19 -14.81 2.77 10.26
C PRO A 19 -13.55 2.58 11.16
N ILE A 20 -13.64 2.70 12.50
CA ILE A 20 -12.47 2.42 13.38
C ILE A 20 -12.83 1.68 14.68
N ALA A 21 -13.69 0.65 14.67
CA ALA A 21 -13.82 -0.22 15.84
C ALA A 21 -14.50 -1.54 15.48
N THR A 22 -13.76 -2.66 15.48
CA THR A 22 -13.84 -3.74 16.50
C THR A 22 -13.05 -4.99 16.08
N SER A 23 -12.20 -5.54 16.97
CA SER A 23 -11.76 -6.95 16.98
C SER A 23 -11.55 -7.51 18.43
N THR A 24 -12.08 -8.74 18.63
CA THR A 24 -11.75 -9.98 19.43
C THR A 24 -11.42 -10.04 20.96
N ILE A 25 -11.70 -11.22 21.61
CA ILE A 25 -10.96 -12.01 22.68
C ILE A 25 -11.73 -13.30 23.16
N ILE A 26 -11.01 -14.38 23.60
CA ILE A 26 -11.43 -15.72 24.17
C ILE A 26 -10.66 -16.08 25.50
N PRO A 27 -11.09 -17.03 26.39
CA PRO A 27 -10.25 -17.74 27.41
C PRO A 27 -10.44 -19.32 27.60
N ASN A 28 -9.54 -20.02 28.35
CA ASN A 28 -9.32 -21.51 28.53
C ASN A 28 -9.51 -22.12 29.99
N ASP A 29 -9.61 -23.47 30.16
CA ASP A 29 -9.72 -24.32 31.42
C ASP A 29 -9.04 -25.77 31.33
N GLU A 30 -8.65 -26.45 32.47
CA GLU A 30 -7.78 -27.70 32.63
C GLU A 30 -8.48 -29.13 32.67
N ARG A 31 -7.75 -30.29 32.48
CA ARG A 31 -8.25 -31.69 32.07
C ARG A 31 -7.80 -32.98 32.88
N GLY A 32 -8.58 -34.10 32.91
CA GLY A 32 -8.29 -35.48 33.46
C GLY A 32 -9.51 -36.47 33.63
N GLY A 33 -9.37 -37.72 34.15
CA GLY A 33 -10.42 -38.79 34.26
C GLY A 33 -10.28 -39.84 35.43
N TYR A 34 -11.18 -40.82 35.62
CA TYR A 34 -11.14 -41.83 36.73
C TYR A 34 -10.85 -43.28 36.26
N ASP A 35 -9.94 -43.99 36.96
CA ASP A 35 -9.57 -45.38 36.66
C ASP A 35 -10.58 -46.45 37.15
N ALA A 36 -10.38 -47.72 36.77
CA ALA A 36 -11.26 -48.85 37.10
C ALA A 36 -11.42 -49.15 38.61
N ASP A 37 -10.49 -48.67 39.47
CA ASP A 37 -10.62 -48.72 40.93
C ASP A 37 -11.36 -47.48 41.50
N GLY A 38 -11.77 -46.53 40.64
CA GLY A 38 -12.50 -45.32 40.95
C GLY A 38 -11.63 -44.14 41.42
N ARG A 39 -10.36 -44.07 41.01
CA ARG A 39 -9.41 -43.00 41.42
C ARG A 39 -9.12 -42.05 40.28
N TRP A 40 -9.09 -40.76 40.58
CA TRP A 40 -8.80 -39.73 39.58
C TRP A 40 -7.34 -39.80 39.14
N VAL A 41 -7.12 -39.86 37.84
CA VAL A 41 -5.83 -39.88 37.16
C VAL A 41 -5.82 -38.76 36.12
N GLN A 42 -4.75 -37.99 36.09
CA GLN A 42 -4.61 -36.90 35.14
C GLN A 42 -4.31 -37.46 33.75
N SER A 43 -4.88 -36.84 32.71
CA SER A 43 -4.47 -37.13 31.33
C SER A 43 -3.02 -36.70 31.15
N HIS A 44 -2.20 -37.56 30.55
CA HIS A 44 -0.81 -37.24 30.24
C HIS A 44 -0.66 -36.71 28.81
N GLU A 45 -1.74 -36.74 28.03
CA GLU A 45 -1.80 -36.18 26.70
C GLU A 45 -1.84 -34.64 26.70
N LEU A 46 -1.36 -34.07 25.59
CA LEU A 46 -1.20 -32.63 25.43
C LEU A 46 -2.56 -31.91 25.38
N GLU A 47 -2.58 -30.67 25.86
CA GLU A 47 -3.78 -29.80 25.93
C GLU A 47 -4.36 -29.41 24.55
N ILE A 48 -3.84 -29.91 23.44
CA ILE A 48 -4.44 -29.71 22.11
C ILE A 48 -5.32 -30.88 21.67
N HIS A 49 -5.26 -32.02 22.37
CA HIS A 49 -5.98 -33.26 22.01
C HIS A 49 -7.00 -33.71 23.06
N ALA A 50 -7.60 -32.81 23.87
CA ALA A 50 -8.65 -33.28 24.79
C ALA A 50 -9.91 -33.65 24.05
N ASN A 51 -10.52 -34.74 24.50
CA ASN A 51 -11.80 -35.22 24.03
C ASN A 51 -11.82 -35.41 22.50
N TRP A 52 -10.65 -35.70 21.90
CA TRP A 52 -10.54 -35.91 20.45
C TRP A 52 -11.53 -36.97 19.96
N TRP A 53 -11.80 -37.96 20.81
CA TRP A 53 -12.71 -39.07 20.54
C TRP A 53 -14.17 -38.63 20.33
N LEU A 54 -14.57 -37.42 20.77
CA LEU A 54 -15.90 -36.88 20.48
C LEU A 54 -16.08 -36.44 19.02
N ASP A 55 -14.97 -36.10 18.36
CA ASP A 55 -14.95 -35.61 16.97
C ASP A 55 -14.09 -36.54 16.08
N TRP A 56 -13.84 -37.78 16.52
CA TRP A 56 -13.01 -38.72 15.79
C TRP A 56 -13.68 -39.08 14.47
N SER A 57 -13.06 -38.66 13.37
CA SER A 57 -13.65 -38.74 12.04
C SER A 57 -13.98 -40.16 11.56
N ARG A 58 -13.47 -41.19 12.25
CA ARG A 58 -13.68 -42.61 11.95
C ARG A 58 -14.59 -43.34 12.94
N ASP A 59 -15.22 -42.63 13.86
CA ASP A 59 -16.35 -43.12 14.66
C ASP A 59 -17.56 -42.25 14.25
N LYS A 60 -18.16 -42.56 13.10
CA LYS A 60 -19.21 -41.68 12.53
C LYS A 60 -20.56 -41.87 13.21
N ASP A 61 -20.82 -43.04 13.78
CA ASP A 61 -22.06 -43.31 14.47
C ASP A 61 -21.99 -43.03 15.98
N GLY A 62 -20.79 -42.73 16.48
CA GLY A 62 -20.53 -42.22 17.83
C GLY A 62 -20.62 -43.31 18.89
N ASP A 63 -20.32 -44.56 18.51
CA ASP A 63 -20.40 -45.72 19.39
C ASP A 63 -19.08 -46.03 20.11
N SER A 64 -18.05 -45.21 19.89
CA SER A 64 -16.71 -45.32 20.46
C SER A 64 -15.88 -46.50 19.94
N LEU A 65 -16.21 -47.01 18.75
CA LEU A 65 -15.38 -47.92 17.96
C LEU A 65 -14.96 -47.25 16.64
N ASP A 66 -13.76 -47.55 16.15
CA ASP A 66 -13.39 -47.18 14.77
C ASP A 66 -14.28 -47.97 13.79
N ASP A 67 -15.09 -47.26 12.99
CA ASP A 67 -15.97 -47.81 11.95
C ASP A 67 -15.22 -48.78 11.01
N ARG A 68 -13.92 -48.56 10.80
CA ARG A 68 -13.08 -49.45 10.00
C ARG A 68 -12.84 -50.77 10.71
N LEU A 69 -12.60 -50.75 12.02
CA LEU A 69 -12.46 -51.97 12.82
C LEU A 69 -13.76 -52.77 12.76
N GLU A 70 -14.92 -52.11 12.87
CA GLU A 70 -16.23 -52.76 12.72
C GLU A 70 -16.37 -53.41 11.33
N TRP A 71 -16.02 -52.67 10.27
CA TRP A 71 -16.05 -53.22 8.91
C TRP A 71 -15.11 -54.43 8.74
N ILE A 72 -13.90 -54.41 9.34
CA ILE A 72 -12.94 -55.53 9.30
C ILE A 72 -13.52 -56.75 10.03
N LEU A 73 -14.22 -56.54 11.14
CA LEU A 73 -14.87 -57.62 11.91
C LEU A 73 -15.99 -58.32 11.12
N ASP A 74 -16.59 -57.63 10.15
CA ASP A 74 -17.56 -58.20 9.21
C ASP A 74 -16.91 -58.87 7.98
N GLN A 75 -15.60 -58.72 7.77
CA GLN A 75 -14.90 -59.35 6.64
C GLN A 75 -14.68 -60.86 6.85
N PRO A 76 -14.49 -61.64 5.76
CA PRO A 76 -14.18 -63.07 5.86
C PRO A 76 -12.92 -63.36 6.67
N GLU A 77 -12.87 -64.51 7.36
CA GLU A 77 -11.77 -64.89 8.26
C GLU A 77 -10.37 -64.86 7.59
N GLU A 78 -10.28 -65.19 6.29
CA GLU A 78 -9.02 -65.08 5.53
C GLU A 78 -8.52 -63.63 5.43
N PHE A 79 -9.42 -62.65 5.28
CA PHE A 79 -9.07 -61.23 5.23
C PHE A 79 -8.66 -60.73 6.61
N GLN A 80 -9.35 -61.16 7.66
CA GLN A 80 -9.01 -60.81 9.04
C GLN A 80 -7.63 -61.35 9.46
N LEU A 81 -7.32 -62.58 9.05
CA LEU A 81 -5.99 -63.19 9.25
C LEU A 81 -4.90 -62.48 8.46
N ASP A 82 -5.20 -62.03 7.24
CA ASP A 82 -4.26 -61.28 6.41
C ASP A 82 -4.08 -59.83 6.87
N TRP A 83 -5.06 -59.25 7.55
CA TRP A 83 -4.97 -57.92 8.14
C TRP A 83 -4.20 -57.95 9.46
N TRP A 84 -4.60 -58.82 10.40
CA TRP A 84 -3.91 -59.02 11.66
C TRP A 84 -2.93 -60.18 11.61
N ARG A 85 -1.98 -60.16 10.64
CA ARG A 85 -1.01 -61.25 10.38
C ARG A 85 -0.19 -61.70 11.60
N LYS A 86 -0.15 -60.87 12.67
CA LYS A 86 0.57 -61.12 13.92
C LYS A 86 -0.33 -61.57 15.09
N ALA A 87 -1.64 -61.69 14.91
CA ALA A 87 -2.56 -62.28 15.88
C ALA A 87 -2.88 -63.74 15.52
N ASP A 88 -3.20 -64.55 16.54
CA ASP A 88 -3.72 -65.90 16.33
C ASP A 88 -5.14 -65.83 15.73
N SER A 89 -5.56 -66.87 15.00
CA SER A 89 -6.93 -66.97 14.44
C SER A 89 -7.99 -66.77 15.54
N GLY A 90 -8.94 -65.88 15.28
CA GLY A 90 -9.98 -65.48 16.24
C GLY A 90 -9.59 -64.35 17.20
N PHE A 91 -8.41 -63.74 17.03
CA PHE A 91 -7.96 -62.58 17.80
C PHE A 91 -7.65 -61.38 16.88
N ALA A 92 -7.90 -60.16 17.36
CA ALA A 92 -7.47 -58.91 16.74
C ALA A 92 -6.40 -58.23 17.59
N ARG A 93 -5.55 -57.41 16.94
CA ARG A 93 -4.68 -56.46 17.64
C ARG A 93 -5.27 -55.06 17.48
N VAL A 94 -5.57 -54.42 18.60
CA VAL A 94 -6.27 -53.14 18.65
C VAL A 94 -5.61 -52.22 19.68
N PHE A 95 -5.83 -50.91 19.55
CA PHE A 95 -5.59 -49.93 20.61
C PHE A 95 -6.87 -49.71 21.41
N VAL A 96 -6.73 -49.50 22.72
CA VAL A 96 -7.83 -49.16 23.62
C VAL A 96 -7.46 -47.87 24.35
N ASP A 97 -8.20 -46.80 24.06
CA ASP A 97 -7.92 -45.44 24.50
C ASP A 97 -8.78 -45.06 25.71
N TYR A 98 -8.24 -44.22 26.58
CA TYR A 98 -8.85 -43.79 27.84
C TYR A 98 -8.90 -42.25 27.96
N ASP A 99 -9.88 -41.72 28.71
CA ASP A 99 -9.97 -40.28 29.04
C ASP A 99 -8.91 -39.79 30.05
N HIS A 100 -8.07 -40.71 30.52
CA HIS A 100 -6.98 -40.50 31.45
C HIS A 100 -5.87 -41.51 31.20
N HIS A 101 -4.67 -41.26 31.72
CA HIS A 101 -3.57 -42.18 31.52
C HIS A 101 -3.85 -43.56 32.18
N PRO A 102 -3.91 -44.66 31.41
CA PRO A 102 -4.43 -45.95 31.89
C PRO A 102 -3.67 -46.43 33.11
N SER A 103 -4.32 -46.86 34.17
CA SER A 103 -3.73 -47.30 35.43
C SER A 103 -3.44 -48.81 35.45
N ASN A 104 -2.71 -49.28 36.47
CA ASN A 104 -2.51 -50.72 36.68
C ASN A 104 -3.82 -51.45 37.06
N ALA A 105 -4.87 -50.70 37.40
CA ALA A 105 -6.22 -51.22 37.59
C ALA A 105 -6.88 -51.50 36.23
N ASP A 106 -6.79 -50.57 35.28
CA ASP A 106 -7.38 -50.69 33.94
C ASP A 106 -6.75 -51.83 33.13
N VAL A 107 -5.41 -51.98 33.23
CA VAL A 107 -4.69 -53.13 32.65
C VAL A 107 -5.25 -54.46 33.15
N ARG A 108 -5.49 -54.59 34.46
CA ARG A 108 -6.04 -55.82 35.05
C ARG A 108 -7.48 -56.07 34.62
N ALA A 109 -8.28 -55.02 34.51
CA ALA A 109 -9.67 -55.13 34.06
C ALA A 109 -9.77 -55.65 32.62
N LEU A 110 -8.87 -55.22 31.73
CA LEU A 110 -8.76 -55.77 30.38
C LEU A 110 -8.27 -57.22 30.36
N GLU A 111 -7.24 -57.56 31.16
CA GLU A 111 -6.73 -58.94 31.25
C GLU A 111 -7.79 -59.94 31.75
N ASP A 112 -8.65 -59.55 32.69
CA ASP A 112 -9.75 -60.38 33.22
C ASP A 112 -10.83 -60.69 32.16
N LEU A 113 -10.96 -59.86 31.12
CA LEU A 113 -11.83 -60.11 29.95
C LEU A 113 -11.16 -61.03 28.91
N GLY A 114 -9.92 -61.47 29.15
CA GLY A 114 -9.16 -62.33 28.24
C GLY A 114 -8.30 -61.58 27.23
N ALA A 115 -8.12 -60.25 27.40
CA ALA A 115 -7.19 -59.46 26.60
C ALA A 115 -5.73 -59.72 27.02
N ILE A 116 -4.82 -59.70 26.05
CA ILE A 116 -3.37 -59.78 26.31
C ILE A 116 -2.78 -58.40 26.02
N ILE A 117 -2.31 -57.71 27.04
CA ILE A 117 -1.68 -56.40 26.86
C ILE A 117 -0.31 -56.59 26.19
N THR A 118 -0.14 -55.97 25.02
CA THR A 118 1.10 -56.07 24.24
C THR A 118 2.05 -54.91 24.49
N SER A 119 1.53 -53.71 24.76
CA SER A 119 2.33 -52.57 25.21
C SER A 119 1.46 -51.52 25.91
N ARG A 120 2.09 -50.74 26.79
CA ARG A 120 1.51 -49.56 27.44
C ARG A 120 2.44 -48.36 27.19
N PRO A 121 2.11 -47.51 26.22
CA PRO A 121 2.86 -46.28 25.95
C PRO A 121 2.87 -45.34 27.18
N MET A 122 3.95 -44.56 27.33
CA MET A 122 4.18 -43.73 28.52
C MET A 122 3.51 -42.35 28.45
N TYR A 123 3.23 -41.85 27.25
CA TYR A 123 2.77 -40.48 26.98
C TYR A 123 1.45 -40.42 26.22
N LEU A 124 0.83 -41.57 25.97
CA LEU A 124 -0.51 -41.68 25.40
C LEU A 124 -1.41 -42.28 26.46
N ASP A 125 -2.67 -41.88 26.43
CA ASP A 125 -3.67 -42.39 27.33
C ASP A 125 -4.31 -43.68 26.75
N THR A 126 -3.47 -44.57 26.20
CA THR A 126 -3.85 -45.73 25.39
C THR A 126 -3.16 -47.03 25.84
N LEU A 127 -3.78 -48.19 25.58
CA LEU A 127 -3.19 -49.52 25.71
C LEU A 127 -3.24 -50.28 24.38
N SER A 128 -2.13 -50.91 23.99
CA SER A 128 -2.09 -51.78 22.80
C SER A 128 -2.33 -53.23 23.22
N VAL A 129 -3.37 -53.86 22.70
CA VAL A 129 -3.86 -55.14 23.20
C VAL A 129 -4.13 -56.13 22.08
N THR A 130 -3.97 -57.42 22.38
CA THR A 130 -4.48 -58.51 21.53
C THR A 130 -5.68 -59.11 22.21
N VAL A 131 -6.82 -59.08 21.54
CA VAL A 131 -8.13 -59.37 22.14
C VAL A 131 -8.88 -60.40 21.30
N PRO A 132 -9.65 -61.32 21.92
CA PRO A 132 -10.61 -62.13 21.18
C PRO A 132 -11.60 -61.24 20.43
N LEU A 133 -11.94 -61.59 19.18
CA LEU A 133 -12.91 -60.78 18.39
C LEU A 133 -14.28 -60.67 19.10
N GLU A 134 -14.66 -61.70 19.86
CA GLU A 134 -15.93 -61.78 20.58
C GLU A 134 -16.14 -60.69 21.66
N ILE A 135 -15.06 -60.09 22.18
CA ILE A 135 -15.14 -59.11 23.29
C ILE A 135 -15.14 -57.64 22.81
N ILE A 136 -14.96 -57.39 21.51
CA ILE A 136 -14.94 -56.03 20.94
C ILE A 136 -16.36 -55.46 20.83
N HIS A 137 -17.34 -56.24 20.33
CA HIS A 137 -18.76 -55.82 20.19
C HIS A 137 -19.70 -56.30 21.32
N SER A 138 -19.18 -56.87 22.40
CA SER A 138 -20.03 -57.37 23.49
C SER A 138 -20.57 -56.24 24.38
N GLU A 139 -21.86 -56.28 24.74
CA GLU A 139 -22.47 -55.33 25.70
C GLU A 139 -21.77 -55.33 27.08
N ASN A 140 -21.04 -56.41 27.42
CA ASN A 140 -20.19 -56.49 28.62
C ASN A 140 -18.69 -56.65 28.24
N GLY A 141 -18.31 -56.10 27.08
CA GLY A 141 -16.97 -56.15 26.49
C GLY A 141 -16.11 -54.95 26.89
N ILE A 142 -15.11 -54.63 26.06
CA ILE A 142 -14.06 -53.64 26.39
C ILE A 142 -14.62 -52.23 26.64
N LEU A 143 -15.58 -51.78 25.83
CA LEU A 143 -16.22 -50.47 25.99
C LEU A 143 -17.00 -50.28 27.30
N SER A 144 -17.31 -51.37 28.01
CA SER A 144 -17.99 -51.29 29.31
C SER A 144 -17.05 -50.95 30.48
N LEU A 145 -15.75 -50.91 30.23
CA LEU A 145 -14.74 -50.57 31.23
C LEU A 145 -14.71 -49.06 31.51
N MET A 146 -14.44 -48.72 32.77
CA MET A 146 -14.47 -47.33 33.23
C MET A 146 -13.32 -46.52 32.62
N GLY A 147 -13.65 -45.40 32.00
CA GLY A 147 -12.69 -44.46 31.42
C GLY A 147 -12.23 -44.81 30.01
N VAL A 148 -12.67 -45.92 29.41
CA VAL A 148 -12.42 -46.23 27.99
C VAL A 148 -13.24 -45.28 27.12
N VAL A 149 -12.61 -44.70 26.10
CA VAL A 149 -13.21 -43.69 25.22
C VAL A 149 -13.21 -44.07 23.74
N MET A 150 -12.30 -44.93 23.30
CA MET A 150 -12.22 -45.37 21.90
C MET A 150 -11.50 -46.73 21.80
N ILE A 151 -11.83 -47.50 20.76
CA ILE A 151 -11.07 -48.71 20.37
C ILE A 151 -10.69 -48.61 18.88
N GLU A 152 -9.38 -48.62 18.60
CA GLU A 152 -8.84 -48.43 17.24
C GLU A 152 -8.13 -49.69 16.69
N ASP A 153 -8.02 -49.78 15.36
CA ASP A 153 -7.28 -50.85 14.67
C ASP A 153 -5.76 -50.56 14.51
N LEU A 154 -4.90 -51.59 14.58
CA LEU A 154 -3.44 -51.49 14.50
C LEU A 154 -2.92 -51.82 13.07
N GLY A 155 -2.71 -50.80 12.23
CA GLY A 155 -2.44 -50.93 10.77
C GLY A 155 -1.05 -51.44 10.31
N LEU A 156 -0.93 -51.71 8.99
CA LEU A 156 0.28 -52.13 8.21
C LEU A 156 0.68 -51.06 7.16
N ALA A 157 1.95 -51.02 6.70
CA ALA A 157 2.51 -49.98 5.78
C ALA A 157 2.89 -50.49 4.37
N GLU A 158 2.72 -49.65 3.31
CA GLU A 158 2.91 -49.92 1.85
C GLU A 158 3.65 -48.77 1.08
N THR A 159 3.89 -48.90 -0.25
CA THR A 159 4.85 -48.13 -1.10
C THR A 159 4.24 -47.04 -2.01
N HIS A 160 4.75 -45.80 -1.92
CA HIS A 160 4.13 -44.63 -2.57
C HIS A 160 5.14 -43.53 -2.99
N MET A 161 5.12 -42.99 -4.22
CA MET A 161 5.94 -41.80 -4.63
C MET A 161 5.29 -40.48 -4.24
N ASN A 162 3.97 -40.49 -4.05
CA ASN A 162 3.24 -39.47 -3.28
C ASN A 162 3.79 -39.29 -1.85
N GLU A 163 4.75 -40.10 -1.38
CA GLU A 163 5.44 -39.88 -0.11
C GLU A 163 6.84 -39.25 -0.27
N ALA A 164 7.55 -39.37 -1.39
CA ALA A 164 8.94 -38.88 -1.47
C ALA A 164 9.02 -37.34 -1.46
N VAL A 165 8.15 -36.69 -2.24
CA VAL A 165 7.98 -35.24 -2.26
C VAL A 165 7.51 -34.73 -0.88
N PRO A 166 6.44 -35.28 -0.26
CA PRO A 166 6.04 -34.87 1.09
C PRO A 166 7.03 -35.20 2.21
N ASN A 167 7.67 -36.37 2.19
CA ASN A 167 8.63 -36.77 3.24
C ASN A 167 9.91 -35.93 3.19
N MET A 168 10.29 -35.40 2.02
CA MET A 168 11.36 -34.42 1.89
C MET A 168 10.89 -32.98 2.11
N GLY A 169 9.59 -32.71 2.24
CA GLY A 169 9.03 -31.37 2.40
C GLY A 169 9.09 -30.52 1.13
N VAL A 170 9.13 -31.14 -0.05
CA VAL A 170 9.09 -30.44 -1.35
C VAL A 170 7.69 -29.85 -1.60
N ASP A 171 6.64 -30.57 -1.20
CA ASP A 171 5.26 -30.08 -1.22
C ASP A 171 5.05 -28.82 -0.37
N SER A 172 5.82 -28.68 0.71
CA SER A 172 5.82 -27.49 1.55
C SER A 172 6.37 -26.28 0.80
N VAL A 173 7.32 -26.46 -0.13
CA VAL A 173 7.79 -25.37 -1.02
C VAL A 173 6.67 -24.95 -2.00
N TRP A 174 5.95 -25.92 -2.55
CA TRP A 174 4.83 -25.66 -3.45
C TRP A 174 3.69 -24.93 -2.73
N ALA A 175 3.36 -25.36 -1.51
CA ALA A 175 2.30 -24.78 -0.71
C ALA A 175 2.65 -23.41 -0.12
N ASP A 176 3.89 -23.23 0.38
CA ASP A 176 4.32 -21.99 1.03
C ASP A 176 4.69 -20.89 0.01
N PHE A 177 5.30 -21.25 -1.13
CA PHE A 177 5.85 -20.29 -2.09
C PHE A 177 5.26 -20.37 -3.50
N GLY A 178 4.56 -21.45 -3.86
CA GLY A 178 4.03 -21.64 -5.22
C GLY A 178 5.08 -21.99 -6.27
N TYR A 179 6.34 -22.19 -5.86
CA TYR A 179 7.43 -22.57 -6.75
C TYR A 179 7.27 -24.01 -7.22
N ILE A 180 7.31 -24.22 -8.51
CA ILE A 180 7.20 -25.54 -9.14
C ILE A 180 8.32 -25.78 -10.18
N GLY A 181 9.32 -24.92 -10.24
CA GLY A 181 10.40 -24.91 -11.23
C GLY A 181 10.12 -24.05 -12.46
N THR A 182 9.18 -23.10 -12.38
CA THR A 182 8.74 -22.32 -13.55
C THR A 182 9.89 -21.51 -14.14
N GLY A 183 10.14 -21.73 -15.44
CA GLY A 183 11.17 -20.98 -16.17
C GLY A 183 12.60 -21.52 -16.00
N VAL A 184 12.79 -22.59 -15.23
CA VAL A 184 14.07 -23.28 -15.07
C VAL A 184 14.21 -24.41 -16.09
N THR A 185 15.42 -24.63 -16.62
CA THR A 185 15.71 -25.73 -17.55
C THR A 185 16.68 -26.74 -16.96
N ILE A 186 16.28 -28.02 -16.94
CA ILE A 186 17.08 -29.15 -16.46
C ILE A 186 17.54 -29.99 -17.66
N ALA A 187 18.85 -30.06 -17.88
CA ALA A 187 19.46 -30.98 -18.83
C ALA A 187 19.73 -32.34 -18.18
N VAL A 188 19.17 -33.39 -18.77
CA VAL A 188 19.31 -34.77 -18.31
C VAL A 188 20.31 -35.49 -19.21
N LEU A 189 21.50 -35.77 -18.67
CA LEU A 189 22.56 -36.48 -19.37
C LEU A 189 22.54 -37.95 -18.97
N ASP A 190 21.85 -38.78 -19.77
CA ASP A 190 21.47 -40.16 -19.42
C ASP A 190 21.17 -41.02 -20.67
N THR A 191 20.34 -42.08 -20.55
CA THR A 191 19.90 -42.97 -21.64
C THR A 191 18.85 -42.37 -22.57
N GLY A 192 18.50 -41.10 -22.37
CA GLY A 192 17.49 -40.40 -23.16
C GLY A 192 16.18 -40.18 -22.39
N VAL A 193 15.28 -39.36 -22.95
CA VAL A 193 13.98 -39.02 -22.37
C VAL A 193 12.89 -39.35 -23.37
N ARG A 194 11.93 -40.18 -22.96
CA ARG A 194 10.76 -40.50 -23.76
C ARG A 194 9.78 -39.31 -23.78
N GLY A 195 9.86 -38.49 -24.83
CA GLY A 195 9.10 -37.24 -24.95
C GLY A 195 7.61 -37.40 -25.29
N ASP A 196 7.13 -38.62 -25.58
CA ASP A 196 5.71 -38.94 -25.81
C ASP A 196 5.01 -39.53 -24.58
N HIS A 197 5.68 -39.60 -23.42
CA HIS A 197 5.09 -40.11 -22.19
C HIS A 197 4.22 -39.04 -21.51
N GLU A 198 3.02 -39.37 -21.03
CA GLU A 198 2.00 -38.43 -20.52
C GLU A 198 2.49 -37.55 -19.35
N GLY A 199 3.41 -38.03 -18.52
CA GLY A 199 4.05 -37.21 -17.47
C GLY A 199 5.23 -36.33 -17.93
N LEU A 200 5.59 -36.35 -19.22
CA LEU A 200 6.82 -35.77 -19.80
C LEU A 200 6.65 -35.21 -21.23
N ASN A 201 5.44 -35.17 -21.79
CA ASN A 201 5.17 -34.70 -23.15
C ASN A 201 4.86 -33.21 -23.19
N ASP A 202 4.07 -32.72 -22.24
CA ASP A 202 3.60 -31.33 -22.13
C ASP A 202 3.74 -30.83 -20.68
N MET A 203 3.27 -29.61 -20.41
CA MET A 203 3.47 -28.97 -19.11
C MET A 203 2.22 -28.96 -18.22
N ASP A 204 1.05 -29.29 -18.76
CA ASP A 204 -0.23 -29.23 -18.06
C ASP A 204 -1.07 -30.52 -18.17
N ASP A 205 -0.55 -31.57 -18.82
CA ASP A 205 -1.22 -32.83 -19.11
C ASP A 205 -2.51 -32.64 -19.96
N ASP A 206 -2.67 -31.53 -20.70
CA ASP A 206 -3.77 -31.28 -21.64
C ASP A 206 -3.24 -31.11 -23.09
N PRO A 207 -3.40 -32.12 -23.96
CA PRO A 207 -2.86 -32.10 -25.31
C PRO A 207 -3.59 -31.12 -26.26
N PHE A 208 -4.51 -30.29 -25.76
CA PHE A 208 -5.33 -29.36 -26.54
C PHE A 208 -5.19 -27.90 -26.11
N THR A 209 -4.29 -27.55 -25.20
CA THR A 209 -4.16 -26.20 -24.59
C THR A 209 -4.05 -25.05 -25.61
N CYS A 210 -3.62 -25.32 -26.84
CA CYS A 210 -3.58 -24.32 -27.93
C CYS A 210 -4.32 -24.70 -29.23
N ILE A 211 -5.32 -25.59 -29.17
CA ILE A 211 -6.11 -25.98 -30.35
C ILE A 211 -7.52 -25.41 -30.24
N ASP A 212 -7.86 -24.42 -31.09
CA ASP A 212 -9.17 -23.76 -31.13
C ASP A 212 -10.37 -24.72 -31.42
N ASP A 213 -10.12 -25.85 -32.11
CA ASP A 213 -11.10 -26.88 -32.48
C ASP A 213 -10.49 -28.28 -32.25
N PRO A 214 -10.63 -28.88 -31.04
CA PRO A 214 -10.06 -30.19 -30.74
C PRO A 214 -10.69 -31.29 -31.61
N PRO A 215 -9.92 -32.32 -32.02
CA PRO A 215 -10.41 -33.40 -32.86
C PRO A 215 -11.58 -34.16 -32.22
N ASP A 216 -12.58 -34.54 -33.03
CA ASP A 216 -13.77 -35.28 -32.58
C ASP A 216 -13.36 -36.64 -31.98
N PRO A 217 -13.61 -36.90 -30.68
CA PRO A 217 -13.23 -38.14 -30.03
C PRO A 217 -13.96 -39.39 -30.57
N LEU A 218 -14.95 -39.21 -31.45
CA LEU A 218 -15.66 -40.29 -32.14
C LEU A 218 -15.19 -40.52 -33.59
N ASP A 219 -14.18 -39.79 -34.08
CA ASP A 219 -13.61 -40.02 -35.40
C ASP A 219 -12.86 -41.38 -35.44
N PRO A 220 -13.27 -42.34 -36.30
CA PRO A 220 -12.56 -43.60 -36.44
C PRO A 220 -11.19 -43.49 -37.15
N ASN A 221 -10.81 -42.30 -37.64
CA ASN A 221 -9.54 -42.05 -38.32
C ASN A 221 -9.08 -40.58 -38.12
N PRO A 222 -8.77 -40.17 -36.87
CA PRO A 222 -8.32 -38.81 -36.62
C PRO A 222 -7.02 -38.53 -37.38
N GLY A 223 -6.90 -37.33 -37.95
CA GLY A 223 -5.62 -36.84 -38.47
C GLY A 223 -4.59 -36.71 -37.33
N PRO A 224 -3.28 -36.59 -37.63
CA PRO A 224 -2.28 -36.32 -36.60
C PRO A 224 -2.65 -35.03 -35.85
N ILE A 225 -2.61 -35.10 -34.52
CA ILE A 225 -2.82 -33.94 -33.64
C ILE A 225 -1.72 -32.91 -33.95
N PRO A 226 -2.04 -31.63 -34.17
CA PRO A 226 -1.05 -30.57 -34.32
C PRO A 226 -0.04 -30.60 -33.17
N ALA A 227 1.23 -30.28 -33.45
CA ALA A 227 2.28 -30.23 -32.43
C ALA A 227 1.88 -29.28 -31.29
N ASP A 228 2.12 -29.74 -30.07
CA ASP A 228 1.77 -29.03 -28.84
C ASP A 228 2.50 -27.69 -28.73
N CYS A 229 1.85 -26.70 -28.12
CA CYS A 229 2.38 -25.34 -28.00
C CYS A 229 3.26 -25.12 -26.77
N ASP A 230 3.24 -26.04 -25.80
CA ASP A 230 3.99 -25.96 -24.54
C ASP A 230 4.74 -27.26 -24.19
N PRO A 231 5.52 -27.84 -25.13
CA PRO A 231 6.17 -29.14 -24.95
C PRO A 231 7.07 -29.17 -23.72
N LYS A 232 7.10 -30.27 -22.99
CA LYS A 232 7.98 -30.42 -21.81
C LYS A 232 9.45 -30.44 -22.19
N VAL A 233 9.76 -31.13 -23.29
CA VAL A 233 11.13 -31.29 -23.82
C VAL A 233 11.44 -30.12 -24.75
N LYS A 234 12.36 -29.25 -24.34
CA LYS A 234 12.75 -28.03 -25.06
C LYS A 234 13.75 -28.31 -26.19
N ALA A 235 14.64 -29.29 -26.01
CA ALA A 235 15.66 -29.68 -26.99
C ALA A 235 16.12 -31.13 -26.79
N PHE A 236 16.63 -31.74 -27.87
CA PHE A 236 17.16 -33.11 -27.87
C PHE A 236 18.52 -33.19 -28.57
N TYR A 237 19.55 -33.63 -27.86
CA TYR A 237 20.87 -33.94 -28.41
C TYR A 237 21.15 -35.44 -28.34
N ASP A 238 21.52 -36.03 -29.47
CA ASP A 238 21.89 -37.44 -29.57
C ASP A 238 23.40 -37.57 -29.80
N ALA A 239 24.12 -37.91 -28.73
CA ALA A 239 25.56 -38.14 -28.74
C ALA A 239 25.95 -39.58 -29.11
N VAL A 240 24.98 -40.52 -29.22
CA VAL A 240 25.26 -41.96 -29.38
C VAL A 240 25.16 -42.41 -30.83
N TYR A 241 24.14 -41.96 -31.57
CA TYR A 241 23.90 -42.43 -32.94
C TYR A 241 24.22 -41.38 -34.00
N THR A 242 23.85 -40.12 -33.75
CA THR A 242 23.92 -39.05 -34.77
C THR A 242 24.97 -37.98 -34.49
N HIS A 243 25.44 -37.83 -33.24
CA HIS A 243 26.35 -36.76 -32.80
C HIS A 243 25.86 -35.37 -33.22
N SER A 244 24.55 -35.11 -33.09
CA SER A 244 23.92 -33.84 -33.49
C SER A 244 22.57 -33.60 -32.81
N GLU A 245 22.14 -32.34 -32.77
CA GLU A 245 20.82 -31.92 -32.26
C GLU A 245 19.71 -32.40 -33.21
N GLN A 246 18.69 -33.03 -32.63
CA GLN A 246 17.52 -33.56 -33.32
C GLN A 246 16.26 -32.77 -32.91
N PRO A 247 15.14 -32.89 -33.66
CA PRO A 247 13.86 -32.32 -33.23
C PRO A 247 13.44 -32.83 -31.85
N ALA A 248 12.98 -31.94 -30.98
CA ALA A 248 12.59 -32.30 -29.60
C ALA A 248 11.40 -33.26 -29.56
N GLU A 249 10.49 -33.19 -30.53
CA GLU A 249 9.35 -34.10 -30.69
C GLU A 249 9.77 -35.56 -30.97
N ASP A 250 10.97 -35.76 -31.51
CA ASP A 250 11.53 -37.09 -31.79
C ASP A 250 12.33 -37.64 -30.58
N SER A 251 12.26 -37.00 -29.42
CA SER A 251 12.99 -37.38 -28.22
C SER A 251 12.60 -38.79 -27.74
N PHE A 252 13.62 -39.66 -27.60
CA PHE A 252 13.44 -41.04 -27.13
C PHE A 252 14.45 -41.40 -26.04
N ASP A 253 14.15 -42.49 -25.32
CA ASP A 253 15.01 -43.16 -24.35
C ASP A 253 15.45 -44.51 -24.93
N SER A 254 16.76 -44.72 -25.11
CA SER A 254 17.33 -45.96 -25.64
C SER A 254 17.37 -47.08 -24.59
N GLY A 255 17.26 -46.71 -23.31
CA GLY A 255 17.22 -47.62 -22.17
C GLY A 255 15.84 -47.56 -21.51
N THR A 256 15.83 -47.19 -20.24
CA THR A 256 14.62 -46.86 -19.46
C THR A 256 14.95 -45.92 -18.28
N HIS A 257 16.19 -45.47 -18.20
CA HIS A 257 16.74 -44.86 -16.99
C HIS A 257 16.53 -43.35 -17.03
N GLY A 258 16.89 -42.70 -18.14
CA GLY A 258 16.75 -41.27 -18.32
C GLY A 258 15.31 -40.76 -18.23
N SER A 259 14.30 -41.50 -18.70
CA SER A 259 12.89 -41.11 -18.53
C SER A 259 12.46 -41.14 -17.06
N HIS A 260 12.95 -42.12 -16.29
CA HIS A 260 12.67 -42.24 -14.86
C HIS A 260 13.33 -41.08 -14.09
N VAL A 261 14.60 -40.79 -14.38
CA VAL A 261 15.37 -39.65 -13.84
C VAL A 261 14.66 -38.32 -14.15
N SER A 262 14.22 -38.13 -15.40
CA SER A 262 13.53 -36.92 -15.85
C SER A 262 12.21 -36.70 -15.12
N GLY A 263 11.43 -37.77 -14.90
CA GLY A 263 10.17 -37.66 -14.17
C GLY A 263 10.35 -37.36 -12.69
N ILE A 264 11.41 -37.86 -12.04
CA ILE A 264 11.73 -37.48 -10.65
C ILE A 264 12.07 -35.99 -10.56
N ALA A 265 12.86 -35.49 -11.51
CA ALA A 265 13.28 -34.09 -11.52
C ALA A 265 12.11 -33.15 -11.82
N ALA A 266 11.35 -33.41 -12.89
CA ALA A 266 10.39 -32.45 -13.43
C ALA A 266 9.10 -33.04 -14.01
N GLY A 267 8.75 -34.30 -13.72
CA GLY A 267 7.51 -34.89 -14.25
C GLY A 267 6.24 -34.21 -13.72
N THR A 268 5.26 -33.99 -14.58
CA THR A 268 3.97 -33.36 -14.26
C THR A 268 3.06 -34.28 -13.43
N GLY A 269 3.25 -35.59 -13.56
CA GLY A 269 2.45 -36.62 -12.92
C GLY A 269 1.25 -37.09 -13.75
N GLY A 270 1.16 -36.72 -15.03
CA GLY A 270 0.21 -37.27 -16.01
C GLY A 270 0.38 -38.78 -16.23
N GLY A 271 -0.71 -39.47 -16.58
CA GLY A 271 -0.75 -40.92 -16.76
C GLY A 271 -1.34 -41.69 -15.56
N GLN A 272 -0.79 -42.88 -15.30
CA GLN A 272 -1.28 -43.80 -14.28
C GLN A 272 -1.13 -43.18 -12.87
N THR A 273 -2.23 -43.18 -12.12
CA THR A 273 -2.27 -42.74 -10.72
C THR A 273 -2.05 -43.90 -9.74
N ALA A 274 -1.67 -43.56 -8.51
CA ALA A 274 -1.61 -44.50 -7.40
C ALA A 274 -3.01 -45.06 -7.06
N ALA A 275 -3.05 -46.13 -6.26
CA ALA A 275 -4.31 -46.78 -5.87
C ALA A 275 -5.28 -45.85 -5.10
N ASP A 276 -4.74 -44.80 -4.46
CA ASP A 276 -5.50 -43.74 -3.76
C ASP A 276 -5.91 -42.57 -4.68
N GLY A 277 -5.56 -42.63 -5.97
CA GLY A 277 -5.82 -41.59 -6.96
C GLY A 277 -4.78 -40.46 -6.98
N SER A 278 -3.74 -40.51 -6.15
CA SER A 278 -2.66 -39.52 -6.16
C SER A 278 -1.78 -39.65 -7.41
N ARG A 279 -1.30 -38.51 -7.92
CA ARG A 279 -0.37 -38.44 -9.07
C ARG A 279 1.08 -38.56 -8.60
N TYR A 280 1.94 -39.04 -9.50
CA TYR A 280 3.38 -39.19 -9.26
C TYR A 280 4.14 -37.98 -9.79
N ILE A 281 4.01 -36.86 -9.09
CA ILE A 281 4.58 -35.57 -9.47
C ILE A 281 6.08 -35.54 -9.11
N GLY A 282 6.93 -35.05 -10.03
CA GLY A 282 8.34 -34.79 -9.80
C GLY A 282 8.58 -33.60 -8.87
N ALA A 283 9.84 -33.31 -8.52
CA ALA A 283 10.14 -32.22 -7.59
C ALA A 283 9.89 -30.82 -8.15
N ALA A 284 10.14 -30.61 -9.46
CA ALA A 284 9.96 -29.34 -10.16
C ALA A 284 9.08 -29.52 -11.42
N PRO A 285 7.77 -29.79 -11.28
CA PRO A 285 6.89 -30.12 -12.40
C PRO A 285 6.70 -29.00 -13.43
N GLY A 286 7.06 -27.75 -13.13
CA GLY A 286 7.04 -26.61 -14.05
C GLY A 286 8.37 -26.36 -14.79
N ALA A 287 9.42 -27.14 -14.52
CA ALA A 287 10.72 -27.00 -15.19
C ALA A 287 10.74 -27.63 -16.59
N TRP A 288 11.50 -27.03 -17.51
CA TRP A 288 11.76 -27.58 -18.84
C TRP A 288 12.78 -28.71 -18.78
N ILE A 289 12.68 -29.68 -19.70
CA ILE A 289 13.65 -30.77 -19.83
C ILE A 289 14.43 -30.61 -21.14
N ILE A 290 15.74 -30.82 -21.07
CA ILE A 290 16.59 -31.06 -22.24
C ILE A 290 17.09 -32.50 -22.20
N ASN A 291 16.83 -33.24 -23.26
CA ASN A 291 17.30 -34.60 -23.40
C ASN A 291 18.72 -34.59 -23.99
N ILE A 292 19.71 -35.09 -23.24
CA ILE A 292 21.05 -35.38 -23.74
C ILE A 292 21.25 -36.89 -23.67
N LEU A 293 21.04 -37.56 -24.80
CA LEU A 293 21.26 -39.00 -24.94
C LEU A 293 22.76 -39.26 -25.06
N ALA A 294 23.34 -39.84 -24.01
CA ALA A 294 24.76 -40.16 -23.96
C ALA A 294 25.08 -41.57 -23.41
N CYS A 295 24.15 -42.25 -22.71
CA CYS A 295 24.43 -43.54 -22.06
C CYS A 295 23.90 -44.80 -22.75
N CYS A 296 24.61 -45.87 -22.40
CA CYS A 296 24.24 -47.27 -22.19
C CYS A 296 24.12 -48.11 -23.45
N GLU A 297 24.06 -47.43 -24.59
CA GLU A 297 24.69 -47.90 -25.83
C GLU A 297 25.96 -47.09 -26.21
N GLY A 298 26.18 -45.91 -25.60
CA GLY A 298 27.36 -45.06 -25.76
C GLY A 298 28.45 -45.27 -24.69
N ASP A 299 29.59 -44.60 -24.86
CA ASP A 299 30.75 -44.66 -23.96
C ASP A 299 31.10 -43.31 -23.29
N ILE A 300 32.22 -43.25 -22.55
CA ILE A 300 32.63 -42.05 -21.81
C ILE A 300 32.93 -40.86 -22.76
N GLU A 301 33.33 -41.11 -24.01
CA GLU A 301 33.51 -40.07 -25.03
C GLU A 301 32.18 -39.37 -25.34
N ASP A 302 31.11 -40.15 -25.52
CA ASP A 302 29.76 -39.64 -25.81
C ASP A 302 29.19 -38.84 -24.61
N ILE A 303 29.47 -39.27 -23.38
CA ILE A 303 29.15 -38.53 -22.15
C ILE A 303 29.88 -37.19 -22.08
N ILE A 304 31.17 -37.16 -22.42
CA ILE A 304 31.96 -35.93 -22.46
C ILE A 304 31.45 -35.00 -23.57
N GLU A 305 31.09 -35.55 -24.72
CA GLU A 305 30.50 -34.80 -25.84
C GLU A 305 29.15 -34.17 -25.44
N GLY A 306 28.25 -34.94 -24.82
CA GLY A 306 26.99 -34.43 -24.31
C GLY A 306 27.16 -33.33 -23.26
N ALA A 307 28.12 -33.50 -22.34
CA ALA A 307 28.46 -32.49 -21.35
C ALA A 307 29.04 -31.22 -21.99
N GLN A 308 29.85 -31.35 -23.04
CA GLN A 308 30.37 -30.21 -23.80
C GLN A 308 29.25 -29.48 -24.56
N TRP A 309 28.33 -30.22 -25.16
CA TRP A 309 27.19 -29.63 -25.86
C TRP A 309 26.30 -28.80 -24.92
N ALA A 310 26.11 -29.26 -23.67
CA ALA A 310 25.40 -28.48 -22.65
C ALA A 310 26.09 -27.14 -22.36
N ILE A 311 27.42 -27.11 -22.24
CA ILE A 311 28.19 -25.86 -22.05
C ILE A 311 28.01 -24.92 -23.25
N ASP A 312 28.17 -25.45 -24.46
CA ASP A 312 28.11 -24.65 -25.70
C ASP A 312 26.73 -24.04 -25.97
N ASN A 313 25.67 -24.66 -25.43
CA ASN A 313 24.27 -24.24 -25.65
C ASN A 313 23.61 -23.63 -24.42
N LYS A 314 24.36 -23.45 -23.32
CA LYS A 314 23.87 -22.90 -22.05
C LYS A 314 23.02 -21.65 -22.23
N ASP A 315 23.56 -20.62 -22.89
CA ASP A 315 22.87 -19.31 -23.02
C ASP A 315 21.74 -19.34 -24.06
N ARG A 316 21.85 -20.21 -25.09
CA ARG A 316 20.83 -20.34 -26.14
C ARG A 316 19.58 -21.05 -25.62
N LEU A 317 19.78 -22.11 -24.85
CA LEU A 317 18.71 -22.97 -24.33
C LEU A 317 18.34 -22.64 -22.89
N GLU A 318 19.04 -21.70 -22.25
CA GLU A 318 18.88 -21.30 -20.84
C GLU A 318 19.05 -22.50 -19.91
N ILE A 319 20.15 -23.25 -20.07
CA ILE A 319 20.44 -24.44 -19.26
C ILE A 319 20.94 -24.01 -17.87
N ASP A 320 20.10 -24.21 -16.85
CA ASP A 320 20.42 -23.85 -15.47
C ASP A 320 21.06 -25.01 -14.71
N ILE A 321 20.54 -26.22 -14.92
CA ILE A 321 20.92 -27.42 -14.17
C ILE A 321 21.29 -28.54 -15.13
N LEU A 322 22.36 -29.27 -14.81
CA LEU A 322 22.70 -30.54 -15.42
C LEU A 322 22.68 -31.63 -14.36
N THR A 323 21.93 -32.69 -14.62
CA THR A 323 21.89 -33.87 -13.75
C THR A 323 22.41 -35.09 -14.51
N SER A 324 23.33 -35.82 -13.87
CA SER A 324 23.85 -37.07 -14.43
C SER A 324 23.86 -38.15 -13.35
N SER A 325 23.09 -39.20 -13.60
CA SER A 325 22.87 -40.32 -12.69
C SER A 325 23.65 -41.58 -13.12
N LEU A 326 24.80 -41.35 -13.75
CA LEU A 326 25.71 -42.34 -14.33
C LEU A 326 27.01 -42.43 -13.52
N GLY A 327 27.71 -43.57 -13.60
CA GLY A 327 29.03 -43.80 -12.99
C GLY A 327 29.77 -44.99 -13.60
N GLU A 328 31.07 -45.12 -13.33
CA GLU A 328 31.94 -46.20 -13.80
C GLU A 328 31.70 -47.53 -13.01
N GLN A 329 30.67 -48.30 -13.39
CA GLN A 329 30.43 -49.62 -12.76
C GLN A 329 31.61 -50.59 -12.94
N GLN A 330 32.47 -50.75 -11.93
CA GLN A 330 33.58 -51.71 -11.97
C GLN A 330 33.76 -52.45 -10.65
N PHE A 331 33.84 -53.78 -10.74
CA PHE A 331 34.19 -54.68 -9.62
C PHE A 331 35.63 -54.49 -9.08
N GLU A 332 36.32 -53.39 -9.42
CA GLU A 332 37.67 -53.06 -8.96
C GLU A 332 37.61 -51.93 -7.93
N VAL A 333 38.16 -52.16 -6.75
CA VAL A 333 38.34 -51.11 -5.73
C VAL A 333 39.37 -50.13 -6.26
N HIS A 334 38.93 -49.00 -6.81
CA HIS A 334 39.82 -47.94 -7.29
C HIS A 334 40.43 -47.20 -6.10
N PHE A 335 41.77 -47.18 -6.05
CA PHE A 335 42.54 -46.43 -5.05
C PHE A 335 42.92 -45.04 -5.57
N ASP A 336 42.41 -44.65 -6.73
CA ASP A 336 42.75 -43.46 -7.51
C ASP A 336 41.53 -42.59 -7.90
N ASN A 337 40.36 -42.84 -7.29
CA ASN A 337 39.18 -41.96 -7.37
C ASN A 337 39.43 -40.65 -6.59
N ASP A 338 40.27 -39.78 -7.14
CA ASP A 338 40.67 -38.47 -6.60
C ASP A 338 40.09 -37.30 -7.39
N GLY A 339 39.11 -37.54 -8.28
CA GLY A 339 38.50 -36.54 -9.14
C GLY A 339 39.33 -36.16 -10.37
N SER A 340 40.45 -36.84 -10.64
CA SER A 340 41.31 -36.54 -11.78
C SER A 340 40.95 -37.30 -13.07
N SER A 341 39.86 -38.08 -13.08
CA SER A 341 39.37 -38.77 -14.27
C SER A 341 38.97 -37.76 -15.36
N ALA A 342 38.95 -38.20 -16.63
CA ALA A 342 38.52 -37.34 -17.73
C ALA A 342 37.05 -36.91 -17.57
N TRP A 343 36.23 -37.81 -17.04
CA TRP A 343 34.81 -37.58 -16.79
C TRP A 343 34.61 -36.59 -15.63
N SER A 344 35.29 -36.79 -14.49
CA SER A 344 35.20 -35.89 -13.33
C SER A 344 35.66 -34.47 -13.68
N ARG A 345 36.75 -34.32 -14.44
CA ARG A 345 37.19 -32.99 -14.93
C ARG A 345 36.20 -32.34 -15.92
N GLN A 346 35.52 -33.12 -16.75
CA GLN A 346 34.50 -32.58 -17.64
C GLN A 346 33.31 -32.07 -16.83
N MET A 347 32.87 -32.80 -15.81
CA MET A 347 31.79 -32.36 -14.94
C MET A 347 32.18 -31.17 -14.05
N ASP A 348 33.45 -31.07 -13.65
CA ASP A 348 33.99 -29.84 -13.05
C ASP A 348 33.90 -28.66 -14.03
N ALA A 349 34.20 -28.85 -15.32
CA ALA A 349 34.07 -27.81 -16.33
C ALA A 349 32.61 -27.38 -16.58
N VAL A 350 31.66 -28.32 -16.52
CA VAL A 350 30.22 -28.01 -16.57
C VAL A 350 29.83 -27.11 -15.39
N ALA A 351 30.21 -27.49 -14.17
CA ALA A 351 29.97 -26.68 -12.97
C ALA A 351 30.62 -25.28 -13.03
N ASP A 352 31.88 -25.20 -13.49
CA ASP A 352 32.62 -23.94 -13.63
C ASP A 352 32.05 -23.02 -14.73
N SER A 353 31.34 -23.59 -15.72
CA SER A 353 30.61 -22.81 -16.74
C SER A 353 29.34 -22.12 -16.21
N GLY A 354 29.00 -22.36 -14.93
CA GLY A 354 27.83 -21.79 -14.27
C GLY A 354 26.56 -22.63 -14.40
N ILE A 355 26.67 -23.90 -14.79
CA ILE A 355 25.53 -24.84 -14.79
C ILE A 355 25.55 -25.60 -13.45
N ILE A 356 24.44 -25.56 -12.72
CA ILE A 356 24.31 -26.29 -11.45
C ILE A 356 24.38 -27.78 -11.74
N THR A 357 25.42 -28.45 -11.25
CA THR A 357 25.70 -29.84 -11.62
C THR A 357 25.49 -30.79 -10.44
N THR A 358 24.58 -31.76 -10.61
CA THR A 358 24.30 -32.81 -9.63
C THR A 358 24.74 -34.18 -10.16
N LEU A 359 25.50 -34.91 -9.35
CA LEU A 359 26.05 -36.23 -9.69
C LEU A 359 25.65 -37.27 -8.65
N SER A 360 25.57 -38.54 -9.05
CA SER A 360 25.27 -39.64 -8.14
C SER A 360 26.51 -40.09 -7.36
N ALA A 361 26.36 -40.44 -6.09
CA ALA A 361 27.48 -40.91 -5.25
C ALA A 361 27.99 -42.31 -5.65
N GLY A 362 27.13 -43.14 -6.23
CA GLY A 362 27.41 -44.54 -6.56
C GLY A 362 26.63 -45.52 -5.68
N ASN A 363 26.48 -46.76 -6.16
CA ASN A 363 25.73 -47.82 -5.49
C ASN A 363 26.62 -49.02 -5.11
N GLU A 364 27.94 -48.84 -5.11
CA GLU A 364 28.91 -49.92 -5.00
C GLU A 364 29.33 -50.15 -3.55
N PHE A 365 28.78 -51.22 -2.94
CA PHE A 365 29.28 -51.79 -1.68
C PHE A 365 29.31 -50.87 -0.44
N GLY A 366 28.53 -49.77 -0.40
CA GLY A 366 28.57 -48.77 0.68
C GLY A 366 28.47 -49.31 2.11
N GLY A 367 27.55 -50.26 2.37
CA GLY A 367 27.41 -50.93 3.68
C GLY A 367 28.31 -52.15 3.91
N VAL A 368 29.20 -52.50 2.96
CA VAL A 368 29.95 -53.76 3.01
C VAL A 368 31.37 -53.56 3.56
N THR A 369 31.56 -53.95 4.83
CA THR A 369 32.81 -53.86 5.62
C THR A 369 34.14 -54.22 4.95
N PHE A 370 34.17 -55.02 3.87
CA PHE A 370 35.44 -55.34 3.19
C PHE A 370 35.88 -54.28 2.18
N ALA A 371 34.97 -53.42 1.70
CA ALA A 371 35.25 -52.37 0.71
C ALA A 371 35.89 -51.12 1.34
N GLY A 372 35.71 -50.92 2.65
CA GLY A 372 36.20 -49.72 3.36
C GLY A 372 35.40 -48.46 2.98
N CYS A 373 35.92 -47.29 3.37
CA CYS A 373 35.25 -46.00 3.19
C CYS A 373 35.89 -45.18 2.07
N ASN A 374 35.88 -45.75 0.86
CA ASN A 374 36.32 -45.12 -0.39
C ASN A 374 35.56 -45.80 -1.54
N THR A 375 34.24 -45.56 -1.58
CA THR A 375 33.31 -46.21 -2.52
C THR A 375 32.59 -45.21 -3.42
N ILE A 376 32.97 -43.93 -3.34
CA ILE A 376 32.53 -42.89 -4.27
C ILE A 376 33.21 -43.13 -5.62
N ASP A 377 32.40 -43.19 -6.66
CA ASP A 377 32.85 -43.53 -8.00
C ASP A 377 32.96 -42.29 -8.91
N SER A 378 33.68 -42.40 -10.03
CA SER A 378 33.76 -41.38 -11.07
C SER A 378 32.43 -41.34 -11.85
N PRO A 379 31.80 -40.17 -12.06
CA PRO A 379 32.28 -38.81 -11.80
C PRO A 379 31.86 -38.22 -10.43
N GLY A 380 31.20 -38.99 -9.56
CA GLY A 380 30.76 -38.55 -8.23
C GLY A 380 31.91 -38.09 -7.31
N ASP A 381 33.16 -38.43 -7.64
CA ASP A 381 34.37 -37.94 -6.98
C ASP A 381 34.83 -36.54 -7.47
N ALA A 382 34.17 -35.93 -8.45
CA ALA A 382 34.48 -34.59 -8.96
C ALA A 382 34.45 -33.51 -7.85
N GLN A 383 35.24 -32.45 -8.00
CA GLN A 383 35.46 -31.46 -6.94
C GLN A 383 34.32 -30.44 -6.84
N LEU A 384 33.89 -29.88 -7.97
CA LEU A 384 32.95 -28.78 -8.04
C LEU A 384 31.49 -29.25 -7.94
N PRO A 385 31.02 -30.27 -8.71
CA PRO A 385 29.63 -30.75 -8.64
C PRO A 385 29.18 -31.17 -7.23
N VAL A 386 27.86 -31.18 -7.03
CA VAL A 386 27.22 -31.70 -5.81
C VAL A 386 26.94 -33.18 -6.00
N THR A 387 27.57 -34.01 -5.18
CA THR A 387 27.41 -35.47 -5.19
C THR A 387 26.35 -35.88 -4.18
N VAL A 388 25.38 -36.68 -4.62
CA VAL A 388 24.16 -36.98 -3.84
C VAL A 388 24.11 -38.43 -3.38
N ALA A 389 23.95 -38.63 -2.07
CA ALA A 389 23.71 -39.93 -1.42
C ALA A 389 22.22 -40.30 -1.42
N SER A 390 21.94 -41.60 -1.27
CA SER A 390 20.58 -42.14 -1.27
C SER A 390 20.10 -42.47 0.15
N LEU A 391 18.91 -41.98 0.49
CA LEU A 391 18.17 -42.28 1.71
C LEU A 391 16.98 -43.21 1.41
N ASP A 392 16.64 -44.03 2.40
CA ASP A 392 15.35 -44.72 2.49
C ASP A 392 14.22 -43.75 2.87
N LYS A 393 12.96 -44.17 2.73
CA LYS A 393 11.79 -43.30 3.02
C LYS A 393 11.64 -42.93 4.50
N ASN A 394 12.25 -43.72 5.39
CA ASN A 394 12.38 -43.41 6.81
C ASN A 394 13.55 -42.44 7.10
N LEU A 395 14.19 -41.91 6.06
CA LEU A 395 15.30 -40.94 6.10
C LEU A 395 16.60 -41.52 6.68
N GLU A 396 16.72 -42.84 6.77
CA GLU A 396 17.98 -43.53 7.06
C GLU A 396 18.81 -43.66 5.77
N LEU A 397 20.14 -43.75 5.91
CA LEU A 397 21.02 -43.94 4.76
C LEU A 397 20.75 -45.32 4.13
N ALA A 398 20.49 -45.35 2.82
CA ALA A 398 20.27 -46.61 2.12
C ALA A 398 21.54 -47.46 2.15
N ILE A 399 21.40 -48.76 2.42
CA ILE A 399 22.53 -49.69 2.61
C ILE A 399 23.49 -49.77 1.41
N TYR A 400 23.00 -49.47 0.21
CA TYR A 400 23.78 -49.48 -1.03
C TYR A 400 24.47 -48.15 -1.33
N SER A 401 24.10 -47.05 -0.66
CA SER A 401 24.65 -45.72 -0.96
C SER A 401 26.15 -45.69 -0.71
N SER A 402 26.92 -45.31 -1.73
CA SER A 402 28.37 -45.14 -1.62
C SER A 402 28.75 -44.12 -0.57
N ARG A 403 29.86 -44.39 0.12
CA ARG A 403 30.44 -43.60 1.22
C ARG A 403 31.86 -43.17 0.85
N GLY A 404 32.20 -41.91 1.14
CA GLY A 404 33.55 -41.37 1.01
C GLY A 404 34.46 -41.85 2.14
N TYR A 405 35.69 -41.36 2.25
CA TYR A 405 36.32 -40.26 1.52
C TYR A 405 36.70 -40.64 0.09
N THR A 406 36.97 -39.64 -0.76
CA THR A 406 37.70 -39.86 -2.02
C THR A 406 39.15 -40.30 -1.73
N SER A 407 39.85 -40.78 -2.75
CA SER A 407 41.22 -41.30 -2.60
C SER A 407 42.25 -40.24 -2.17
N ASP A 408 41.98 -38.96 -2.43
CA ASP A 408 42.76 -37.80 -1.97
C ASP A 408 42.30 -37.22 -0.61
N GLY A 409 41.28 -37.82 0.02
CA GLY A 409 40.81 -37.47 1.36
C GLY A 409 39.78 -36.34 1.40
N ARG A 410 39.11 -36.00 0.28
CA ARG A 410 37.97 -35.08 0.29
C ARG A 410 36.72 -35.81 0.80
N VAL A 411 35.88 -35.05 1.50
CA VAL A 411 34.58 -35.55 1.97
C VAL A 411 33.59 -35.55 0.80
N LYS A 412 33.01 -36.71 0.54
CA LYS A 412 31.88 -36.95 -0.36
C LYS A 412 31.03 -38.07 0.27
N PRO A 413 29.71 -38.14 0.03
CA PRO A 413 28.88 -37.22 -0.76
C PRO A 413 28.78 -35.81 -0.14
N ASP A 414 28.22 -34.84 -0.87
CA ASP A 414 27.98 -33.49 -0.33
C ASP A 414 26.64 -33.43 0.42
N VAL A 415 25.60 -34.15 -0.03
CA VAL A 415 24.25 -34.11 0.54
C VAL A 415 23.53 -35.43 0.30
N SER A 416 22.46 -35.70 1.06
CA SER A 416 21.65 -36.91 0.92
C SER A 416 20.16 -36.61 0.67
N THR A 417 19.54 -37.35 -0.24
CA THR A 417 18.10 -37.26 -0.57
C THR A 417 17.47 -38.66 -0.70
N ILE A 418 16.14 -38.76 -0.66
CA ILE A 418 15.46 -40.06 -0.83
C ILE A 418 15.71 -40.60 -2.25
N GLY A 419 16.19 -41.84 -2.34
CA GLY A 419 16.37 -42.54 -3.61
C GLY A 419 15.93 -43.99 -3.61
N SER A 420 15.31 -44.49 -2.53
CA SER A 420 14.80 -45.86 -2.44
C SER A 420 13.31 -45.97 -2.80
N ASN A 421 12.97 -46.93 -3.67
CA ASN A 421 11.61 -47.28 -4.07
C ASN A 421 10.81 -46.08 -4.62
N ILE A 422 11.44 -45.32 -5.52
CA ILE A 422 10.89 -44.12 -6.15
C ILE A 422 10.10 -44.52 -7.40
N MET A 423 8.81 -44.16 -7.48
CA MET A 423 8.01 -44.32 -8.70
C MET A 423 8.27 -43.13 -9.63
N ALA A 424 8.49 -43.39 -10.90
CA ALA A 424 8.57 -42.36 -11.93
C ALA A 424 8.19 -42.98 -13.30
N PRO A 425 8.05 -42.17 -14.37
CA PRO A 425 7.68 -42.61 -15.71
C PRO A 425 8.46 -43.85 -16.17
N ASP A 426 7.74 -44.84 -16.67
CA ASP A 426 8.31 -46.03 -17.28
C ASP A 426 8.42 -45.84 -18.79
N ALA A 427 9.65 -45.77 -19.29
CA ALA A 427 9.92 -45.64 -20.72
C ALA A 427 9.33 -46.80 -21.56
N ALA A 428 9.00 -47.95 -20.95
CA ALA A 428 8.35 -49.06 -21.65
C ALA A 428 6.88 -48.79 -22.02
N THR A 429 6.23 -47.82 -21.37
CA THR A 429 4.83 -47.45 -21.54
C THR A 429 4.66 -45.98 -21.91
N GLN A 430 3.49 -45.57 -22.42
CA GLN A 430 3.21 -44.15 -22.70
C GLN A 430 2.61 -43.42 -21.48
N ASP A 431 2.05 -44.16 -20.52
CA ASP A 431 1.29 -43.64 -19.39
C ASP A 431 1.65 -44.31 -18.04
N GLY A 432 2.47 -45.36 -18.05
CA GLY A 432 2.76 -46.18 -16.88
C GLY A 432 3.95 -45.70 -16.04
N TYR A 433 3.96 -46.08 -14.76
CA TYR A 433 5.02 -45.72 -13.81
C TYR A 433 5.69 -46.96 -13.22
N THR A 434 6.99 -46.87 -12.94
CA THR A 434 7.78 -47.98 -12.39
C THR A 434 8.65 -47.56 -11.20
N SER A 435 8.92 -48.50 -10.30
CA SER A 435 9.73 -48.26 -9.09
C SER A 435 11.20 -48.61 -9.32
N LYS A 436 12.11 -47.69 -8.98
CA LYS A 436 13.56 -47.93 -8.97
C LYS A 436 14.20 -47.42 -7.67
N SER A 437 15.35 -47.97 -7.32
CA SER A 437 16.14 -47.59 -6.13
C SER A 437 17.60 -47.36 -6.52
N GLY A 438 18.20 -46.27 -6.02
CA GLY A 438 19.61 -45.95 -6.23
C GLY A 438 19.95 -44.50 -5.92
N THR A 439 21.24 -44.18 -5.82
CA THR A 439 21.72 -42.79 -5.86
C THR A 439 21.30 -42.10 -7.15
N SER A 440 21.10 -42.86 -8.23
CA SER A 440 20.53 -42.42 -9.49
C SER A 440 19.11 -41.88 -9.40
N MET A 441 18.34 -42.21 -8.36
CA MET A 441 17.01 -41.62 -8.10
C MET A 441 17.11 -40.44 -7.13
N ALA A 442 18.09 -40.46 -6.23
CA ALA A 442 18.37 -39.37 -5.29
C ALA A 442 18.88 -38.10 -6.00
N THR A 443 19.77 -38.27 -6.98
CA THR A 443 20.37 -37.20 -7.79
C THR A 443 19.36 -36.32 -8.54
N PRO A 444 18.42 -36.85 -9.35
CA PRO A 444 17.41 -36.03 -10.01
C PRO A 444 16.43 -35.38 -9.03
N LEU A 445 16.18 -35.99 -7.86
CA LEU A 445 15.38 -35.35 -6.82
C LEU A 445 16.09 -34.08 -6.31
N MET A 446 17.41 -34.14 -6.10
CA MET A 446 18.22 -32.96 -5.77
C MET A 446 18.28 -31.96 -6.91
N ALA A 447 18.29 -32.41 -8.17
CA ALA A 447 18.21 -31.52 -9.34
C ALA A 447 16.87 -30.77 -9.41
N GLY A 448 15.75 -31.43 -9.09
CA GLY A 448 14.46 -30.76 -8.97
C GLY A 448 14.41 -29.78 -7.80
N ILE A 449 15.00 -30.12 -6.63
CA ILE A 449 15.15 -29.17 -5.52
C ILE A 449 16.00 -27.96 -5.94
N ALA A 450 17.09 -28.18 -6.68
CA ALA A 450 17.91 -27.10 -7.22
C ALA A 450 17.10 -26.22 -8.19
N ALA A 451 16.18 -26.78 -8.97
CA ALA A 451 15.32 -26.00 -9.85
C ALA A 451 14.37 -25.09 -9.06
N LEU A 452 13.84 -25.55 -7.93
CA LEU A 452 13.07 -24.68 -7.02
C LEU A 452 13.93 -23.55 -6.43
N MET A 453 15.22 -23.81 -6.15
CA MET A 453 16.16 -22.78 -5.70
C MET A 453 16.48 -21.76 -6.80
N VAL A 454 16.60 -22.19 -8.06
CA VAL A 454 16.82 -21.30 -9.21
C VAL A 454 15.57 -20.47 -9.53
N GLU A 455 14.36 -21.03 -9.38
CA GLU A 455 13.12 -20.23 -9.49
C GLU A 455 13.08 -19.14 -8.39
N ALA A 456 13.49 -19.50 -7.17
CA ALA A 456 13.58 -18.56 -6.06
C ALA A 456 14.67 -17.50 -6.24
N ASN A 457 15.77 -17.84 -6.93
CA ASN A 457 16.85 -16.93 -7.27
C ASN A 457 17.42 -17.26 -8.66
N PRO A 458 16.92 -16.61 -9.72
CA PRO A 458 17.39 -16.85 -11.10
C PRO A 458 18.83 -16.41 -11.39
N ASP A 459 19.52 -15.81 -10.40
CA ASP A 459 20.93 -15.41 -10.47
C ASP A 459 21.84 -16.37 -9.66
N LEU A 460 21.27 -17.44 -9.09
CA LEU A 460 21.97 -18.41 -8.23
C LEU A 460 23.12 -19.09 -8.98
N THR A 461 24.35 -18.93 -8.48
CA THR A 461 25.51 -19.61 -9.06
C THR A 461 25.67 -21.03 -8.49
N HIS A 462 26.40 -21.88 -9.20
CA HIS A 462 26.75 -23.22 -8.71
C HIS A 462 27.52 -23.18 -7.37
N ALA A 463 28.35 -22.16 -7.15
CA ALA A 463 29.07 -21.99 -5.90
C ALA A 463 28.12 -21.64 -4.75
N ASP A 464 27.19 -20.71 -4.96
CA ASP A 464 26.18 -20.33 -3.97
C ASP A 464 25.27 -21.51 -3.64
N PHE A 465 24.83 -22.27 -4.64
CA PHE A 465 24.07 -23.50 -4.47
C PHE A 465 24.80 -24.48 -3.54
N LYS A 466 26.08 -24.73 -3.79
CA LYS A 466 26.90 -25.63 -2.96
C LYS A 466 27.13 -25.09 -1.55
N GLU A 467 27.28 -23.78 -1.38
CA GLU A 467 27.39 -23.12 -0.09
C GLU A 467 26.09 -23.26 0.72
N ILE A 468 24.93 -23.02 0.11
CA ILE A 468 23.62 -23.16 0.75
C ILE A 468 23.41 -24.59 1.24
N VAL A 469 23.69 -25.57 0.37
CA VAL A 469 23.63 -26.99 0.73
C VAL A 469 24.53 -27.27 1.93
N SER A 470 25.73 -26.68 1.97
CA SER A 470 26.68 -26.90 3.07
C SER A 470 26.21 -26.37 4.42
N VAL A 471 25.53 -25.22 4.42
CA VAL A 471 25.09 -24.53 5.64
C VAL A 471 23.76 -25.10 6.13
N HIS A 472 22.80 -25.29 5.24
CA HIS A 472 21.38 -25.47 5.58
C HIS A 472 20.87 -26.93 5.56
N SER A 473 21.72 -27.91 5.22
CA SER A 473 21.34 -29.33 5.29
C SER A 473 21.00 -29.73 6.74
N ILE A 474 19.98 -30.59 6.91
CA ILE A 474 19.58 -31.12 8.22
C ILE A 474 20.65 -32.08 8.71
N GLU A 475 21.24 -31.75 9.85
CA GLU A 475 22.23 -32.60 10.53
C GLU A 475 21.61 -33.95 10.91
N ARG A 476 22.34 -35.03 10.63
CA ARG A 476 21.94 -36.39 10.98
C ARG A 476 23.02 -37.01 11.85
N ASP A 477 22.59 -37.51 13.02
CA ASP A 477 23.50 -38.18 13.94
C ASP A 477 23.95 -39.53 13.36
N ILE A 478 25.27 -39.74 13.34
CA ILE A 478 25.85 -41.03 12.97
C ILE A 478 25.45 -42.04 14.05
N SER A 479 24.60 -42.99 13.67
CA SER A 479 24.08 -44.00 14.61
C SER A 479 25.16 -45.04 14.90
N ILE A 480 25.99 -44.79 15.92
CA ILE A 480 26.99 -45.76 16.40
C ILE A 480 26.26 -47.00 16.94
N GLY A 481 26.15 -48.04 16.11
CA GLY A 481 25.60 -49.35 16.46
C GLY A 481 24.28 -49.75 15.80
N GLY A 482 23.76 -48.95 14.84
CA GLY A 482 22.54 -49.26 14.09
C GLY A 482 22.74 -49.92 12.72
N ASP A 483 23.91 -49.77 12.09
CA ASP A 483 24.20 -50.32 10.77
C ASP A 483 24.55 -51.84 10.88
N PRO A 484 23.83 -52.74 10.17
CA PRO A 484 24.25 -54.14 10.03
C PRO A 484 25.64 -54.29 9.39
N GLY A 485 26.12 -53.24 8.71
CA GLY A 485 27.48 -53.10 8.21
C GLY A 485 28.35 -52.23 9.13
N LEU A 486 29.36 -52.82 9.79
CA LEU A 486 30.37 -52.11 10.58
C LEU A 486 31.35 -51.25 9.72
N ASN A 487 30.87 -50.46 8.75
CA ASN A 487 31.70 -49.64 7.84
C ASN A 487 31.69 -48.14 8.20
N ASP A 488 31.60 -47.81 9.49
CA ASP A 488 31.72 -46.45 10.00
C ASP A 488 33.21 -46.06 10.06
N CYS A 489 33.68 -45.28 9.07
CA CYS A 489 35.03 -44.70 9.07
C CYS A 489 35.03 -43.20 9.36
N SER A 490 34.00 -42.68 10.03
CA SER A 490 34.05 -41.32 10.53
C SER A 490 35.13 -41.22 11.61
N LEU A 491 36.34 -40.81 11.19
CA LEU A 491 37.52 -40.71 12.05
C LEU A 491 37.34 -39.65 13.15
N LEU A 492 36.37 -38.75 12.97
CA LEU A 492 35.91 -37.70 13.87
C LEU A 492 34.40 -37.51 13.57
N GLU A 493 33.54 -37.33 14.59
CA GLU A 493 32.20 -36.76 14.39
C GLU A 493 32.36 -35.33 13.86
N SER A 494 32.62 -35.16 12.57
CA SER A 494 32.89 -33.89 11.92
C SER A 494 31.95 -33.71 10.75
N ARG A 495 31.33 -32.52 10.67
CA ARG A 495 30.54 -32.07 9.53
C ARG A 495 31.44 -31.31 8.54
N PRO A 496 31.41 -31.60 7.23
CA PRO A 496 30.69 -32.69 6.59
C PRO A 496 31.30 -34.07 6.91
N ASP A 497 30.44 -35.09 6.96
CA ASP A 497 30.82 -36.49 7.17
C ASP A 497 30.83 -37.27 5.85
N ASN A 498 31.38 -38.49 5.87
CA ASN A 498 31.59 -39.29 4.67
C ASN A 498 30.39 -40.19 4.28
N GLU A 499 29.28 -40.11 5.00
CA GLU A 499 28.06 -40.90 4.78
C GLU A 499 26.90 -40.01 4.28
N PHE A 500 26.55 -38.98 5.04
CA PHE A 500 25.49 -38.03 4.75
C PHE A 500 25.99 -36.73 4.12
N GLY A 501 27.30 -36.47 4.15
CA GLY A 501 27.88 -35.21 3.67
C GLY A 501 27.62 -34.07 4.65
N TYR A 502 27.04 -32.98 4.17
CA TYR A 502 26.56 -31.90 5.03
C TYR A 502 25.24 -32.22 5.75
N GLY A 503 24.57 -33.32 5.36
CA GLY A 503 23.34 -33.81 5.97
C GLY A 503 22.26 -34.17 4.94
N GLN A 504 21.04 -34.33 5.42
CA GLN A 504 19.86 -34.50 4.57
C GLN A 504 19.49 -33.16 3.90
N ALA A 505 19.13 -33.18 2.62
CA ALA A 505 18.62 -31.99 1.95
C ALA A 505 17.35 -31.46 2.61
N ASN A 506 17.27 -30.14 2.76
CA ASN A 506 16.09 -29.46 3.28
C ASN A 506 15.56 -28.48 2.22
N PRO A 507 14.64 -28.92 1.34
CA PRO A 507 14.14 -28.12 0.23
C PRO A 507 13.63 -26.74 0.66
N LEU A 508 12.87 -26.69 1.76
CA LEU A 508 12.32 -25.44 2.29
C LEU A 508 13.44 -24.47 2.70
N ALA A 509 14.38 -24.92 3.55
CA ALA A 509 15.49 -24.08 4.00
C ALA A 509 16.45 -23.71 2.85
N PHE A 510 16.61 -24.58 1.86
CA PHE A 510 17.44 -24.31 0.68
C PHE A 510 16.83 -23.22 -0.20
N VAL A 511 15.53 -23.29 -0.46
CA VAL A 511 14.79 -22.28 -1.24
C VAL A 511 14.77 -20.93 -0.51
N GLU A 512 14.53 -20.94 0.80
CA GLU A 512 14.57 -19.71 1.62
C GLU A 512 15.94 -19.05 1.60
N ALA A 513 17.00 -19.84 1.76
CA ALA A 513 18.38 -19.34 1.74
C ALA A 513 18.80 -18.87 0.34
N ALA A 514 18.39 -19.59 -0.72
CA ALA A 514 18.70 -19.23 -2.09
C ALA A 514 18.10 -17.88 -2.50
N GLY A 515 16.84 -17.64 -2.12
CA GLY A 515 16.13 -16.40 -2.42
C GLY A 515 16.33 -15.28 -1.40
N SER A 516 17.10 -15.47 -0.32
CA SER A 516 17.11 -14.56 0.85
C SER A 516 15.69 -14.16 1.26
N ILE A 517 14.78 -15.16 1.30
CA ILE A 517 13.34 -14.93 1.31
C ILE A 517 12.91 -14.35 2.67
N ASP A 518 12.42 -13.12 2.64
CA ASP A 518 11.69 -12.51 3.73
C ASP A 518 10.21 -12.83 3.58
N ARG A 519 9.71 -13.78 4.39
CA ARG A 519 8.29 -14.21 4.38
C ARG A 519 7.30 -13.09 4.71
N SER A 520 7.75 -11.94 5.21
CA SER A 520 6.88 -10.78 5.43
C SER A 520 6.57 -10.02 4.13
N LEU A 521 7.37 -10.24 3.08
CA LEU A 521 7.24 -9.62 1.76
C LEU A 521 6.50 -10.56 0.80
N ASN A 522 5.67 -10.00 -0.07
CA ASN A 522 4.98 -10.76 -1.12
C ASN A 522 4.80 -9.89 -2.37
N ILE A 523 4.89 -10.50 -3.56
CA ILE A 523 4.72 -9.85 -4.86
C ILE A 523 3.87 -10.72 -5.79
N SER A 524 3.10 -10.09 -6.66
CA SER A 524 2.29 -10.75 -7.69
C SER A 524 2.22 -9.86 -8.94
N MET A 525 2.26 -10.48 -10.11
CA MET A 525 2.04 -9.87 -11.43
C MET A 525 0.63 -10.11 -11.95
N ASP A 526 0.07 -9.11 -12.62
CA ASP A 526 -1.22 -9.17 -13.32
C ASP A 526 -1.04 -9.76 -14.74
N ILE A 527 -0.41 -10.94 -14.83
CA ILE A 527 -0.21 -11.68 -16.08
C ILE A 527 -0.62 -13.13 -15.86
N GLU A 528 -1.41 -13.69 -16.79
CA GLU A 528 -1.73 -15.11 -16.81
C GLU A 528 -0.65 -15.92 -17.57
N THR A 529 -0.46 -17.18 -17.19
CA THR A 529 0.54 -18.03 -17.86
C THR A 529 0.09 -18.29 -19.30
N MET A 530 1.02 -18.22 -20.25
CA MET A 530 0.81 -18.31 -21.71
C MET A 530 0.11 -17.11 -22.38
N ASP A 531 0.01 -15.97 -21.69
CA ASP A 531 -0.52 -14.74 -22.30
C ASP A 531 0.42 -14.19 -23.40
N GLU A 532 -0.17 -13.58 -24.44
CA GLU A 532 0.57 -13.02 -25.58
C GLU A 532 1.01 -11.58 -25.28
N ILE A 533 2.31 -11.36 -25.14
CA ILE A 533 2.87 -10.05 -24.79
C ILE A 533 3.52 -9.40 -26.01
N GLY A 534 2.95 -8.26 -26.44
CA GLY A 534 3.46 -7.47 -27.55
C GLY A 534 4.74 -6.69 -27.21
N ASN A 535 5.39 -6.17 -28.25
CA ASN A 535 6.60 -5.38 -28.08
C ASN A 535 6.33 -4.07 -27.32
N GLU A 536 7.21 -3.73 -26.36
CA GLU A 536 7.13 -2.56 -25.47
C GLU A 536 5.88 -2.49 -24.56
N SER A 537 5.30 -3.65 -24.20
CA SER A 537 4.13 -3.75 -23.30
C SER A 537 4.48 -3.36 -21.85
N TYR A 538 3.46 -2.96 -21.08
CA TYR A 538 3.58 -2.67 -19.65
C TYR A 538 3.14 -3.87 -18.83
N ILE A 539 3.92 -4.22 -17.82
CA ILE A 539 3.58 -5.21 -16.79
C ILE A 539 3.27 -4.48 -15.49
N SER A 540 2.18 -4.85 -14.83
CA SER A 540 1.80 -4.34 -13.51
C SER A 540 1.58 -5.47 -12.51
N GLY A 541 1.55 -5.11 -11.23
CA GLY A 541 1.30 -6.06 -10.17
C GLY A 541 1.09 -5.39 -8.81
N ILE A 542 0.90 -6.24 -7.80
CA ILE A 542 0.71 -5.87 -6.40
C ILE A 542 1.89 -6.37 -5.59
N ALA A 543 2.30 -5.61 -4.58
CA ALA A 543 3.24 -6.08 -3.57
C ALA A 543 2.76 -5.77 -2.16
N SER A 544 3.31 -6.45 -1.15
CA SER A 544 2.96 -6.21 0.25
C SER A 544 4.13 -6.55 1.17
N GLY A 545 4.11 -6.02 2.40
CA GLY A 545 5.16 -6.22 3.40
C GLY A 545 6.26 -5.17 3.40
N VAL A 546 6.38 -4.38 2.33
CA VAL A 546 7.43 -3.37 2.20
C VAL A 546 7.16 -2.16 3.07
N ILE A 547 8.19 -1.66 3.75
CA ILE A 547 8.11 -0.42 4.51
C ILE A 547 8.11 0.77 3.52
N PRO A 548 7.14 1.70 3.61
CA PRO A 548 7.07 2.90 2.77
C PRO A 548 8.41 3.65 2.62
N GLY A 549 8.88 3.81 1.38
CA GLY A 549 10.12 4.50 1.01
C GLY A 549 11.38 3.63 1.04
N SER A 550 11.23 2.31 1.19
CA SER A 550 12.32 1.34 1.15
C SER A 550 12.05 0.26 0.12
N GLY A 551 13.12 -0.41 -0.32
CA GLY A 551 13.06 -1.46 -1.34
C GLY A 551 12.78 -0.97 -2.76
N LEU A 552 12.91 -1.88 -3.71
CA LEU A 552 12.72 -1.69 -5.14
C LEU A 552 12.05 -2.94 -5.72
N VAL A 553 10.96 -2.77 -6.48
CA VAL A 553 10.47 -3.86 -7.34
C VAL A 553 11.31 -3.92 -8.59
N GLU A 554 11.80 -5.11 -8.92
CA GLU A 554 12.55 -5.40 -10.13
C GLU A 554 11.82 -6.44 -10.97
N VAL A 555 11.91 -6.30 -12.29
CA VAL A 555 11.33 -7.25 -13.26
C VAL A 555 12.38 -7.63 -14.29
N ARG A 556 12.42 -8.92 -14.65
CA ARG A 556 13.35 -9.51 -15.62
C ARG A 556 12.58 -10.37 -16.63
N VAL A 557 13.06 -10.46 -17.87
CA VAL A 557 12.49 -11.31 -18.93
C VAL A 557 13.55 -12.31 -19.40
N GLY A 558 13.27 -13.61 -19.30
CA GLY A 558 14.19 -14.69 -19.66
C GLY A 558 15.54 -14.58 -18.96
N GLY A 559 16.64 -14.77 -19.69
CA GLY A 559 18.02 -14.48 -19.25
C GLY A 559 18.46 -13.00 -19.28
N GLY A 560 17.53 -12.04 -19.38
CA GLY A 560 17.84 -10.60 -19.44
C GLY A 560 18.23 -9.96 -18.10
N GLU A 561 18.54 -8.66 -18.12
CA GLU A 561 18.88 -7.87 -16.93
C GLU A 561 17.63 -7.47 -16.12
N TRP A 562 17.78 -7.37 -14.78
CA TRP A 562 16.73 -6.86 -13.90
C TRP A 562 16.49 -5.36 -14.10
N LYS A 563 15.23 -4.96 -14.22
CA LYS A 563 14.80 -3.57 -14.44
C LYS A 563 13.90 -3.09 -13.32
N GLY A 564 14.24 -1.95 -12.73
CA GLY A 564 13.41 -1.31 -11.70
C GLY A 564 12.04 -0.88 -12.24
N ALA A 565 10.99 -1.27 -11.53
CA ALA A 565 9.63 -0.82 -11.77
C ALA A 565 9.39 0.58 -11.16
N ALA A 566 8.32 1.23 -11.59
CA ALA A 566 7.80 2.42 -10.95
C ALA A 566 6.80 2.03 -9.86
N ASP A 567 7.00 2.57 -8.66
CA ASP A 567 6.05 2.45 -7.57
C ASP A 567 4.84 3.36 -7.83
N LEU A 568 3.65 2.77 -7.93
CA LEU A 568 2.37 3.48 -8.11
C LEU A 568 1.62 3.68 -6.77
N SER A 569 2.17 3.17 -5.66
CA SER A 569 1.58 3.30 -4.33
C SER A 569 1.67 4.72 -3.78
N LYS A 570 0.67 5.11 -2.97
CA LYS A 570 0.66 6.42 -2.30
C LYS A 570 1.73 6.55 -1.20
N SER A 571 2.12 5.41 -0.62
CA SER A 571 3.01 5.34 0.53
C SER A 571 4.48 5.32 0.11
N GLY A 572 4.79 4.86 -1.11
CA GLY A 572 6.13 4.40 -1.46
C GLY A 572 6.39 2.96 -0.98
N ASP A 573 5.34 2.17 -0.74
CA ASP A 573 5.41 0.79 -0.20
C ASP A 573 5.29 -0.28 -1.29
N TRP A 574 5.41 0.10 -2.56
CA TRP A 574 5.30 -0.81 -3.70
C TRP A 574 3.96 -1.54 -3.81
N SER A 575 2.93 -1.17 -3.03
CA SER A 575 1.64 -1.88 -3.00
C SER A 575 0.99 -2.05 -4.37
N THR A 576 1.28 -1.13 -5.28
CA THR A 576 1.01 -1.29 -6.71
C THR A 576 2.23 -0.81 -7.48
N TRP A 577 2.64 -1.54 -8.49
CA TRP A 577 3.84 -1.22 -9.26
C TRP A 577 3.64 -1.48 -10.75
N ARG A 578 4.49 -0.88 -11.60
CA ARG A 578 4.46 -1.09 -13.05
C ARG A 578 5.83 -0.92 -13.69
N VAL A 579 6.15 -1.73 -14.68
CA VAL A 579 7.36 -1.61 -15.50
C VAL A 579 7.00 -1.66 -16.99
N LYS A 580 7.77 -0.96 -17.83
CA LYS A 580 7.70 -1.09 -19.29
C LYS A 580 8.78 -2.06 -19.77
N LEU A 581 8.41 -3.08 -20.54
CA LEU A 581 9.37 -4.03 -21.10
C LEU A 581 10.25 -3.38 -22.19
N ASP A 582 11.49 -3.86 -22.30
CA ASP A 582 12.42 -3.44 -23.36
C ASP A 582 12.07 -4.13 -24.68
N PRO A 583 12.41 -3.53 -25.83
CA PRO A 583 12.01 -4.08 -27.11
C PRO A 583 12.73 -5.39 -27.44
N HIS A 584 11.97 -6.46 -27.65
CA HIS A 584 12.48 -7.76 -28.09
C HIS A 584 12.63 -7.84 -29.62
N GLN A 585 13.59 -8.67 -30.09
CA GLN A 585 13.93 -8.82 -31.51
C GLN A 585 13.37 -10.10 -32.16
N GLN A 586 12.99 -11.11 -31.37
CA GLN A 586 12.46 -12.39 -31.84
C GLN A 586 11.26 -12.80 -30.99
N SER A 587 10.22 -13.31 -31.64
CA SER A 587 9.08 -13.94 -30.97
C SER A 587 9.46 -15.33 -30.43
N GLY A 588 8.89 -15.72 -29.29
CA GLY A 588 9.13 -17.02 -28.67
C GLY A 588 8.62 -17.12 -27.23
N ASN A 589 8.60 -18.36 -26.71
CA ASN A 589 8.22 -18.65 -25.33
C ASN A 589 9.34 -18.22 -24.39
N THR A 590 9.00 -17.46 -23.36
CA THR A 590 9.94 -17.02 -22.31
C THR A 590 9.22 -16.89 -20.97
N THR A 591 9.94 -16.53 -19.92
CA THR A 591 9.39 -16.31 -18.58
C THR A 591 9.68 -14.89 -18.11
N ILE A 592 8.68 -14.23 -17.54
CA ILE A 592 8.85 -12.94 -16.86
C ILE A 592 8.94 -13.21 -15.35
N TYR A 593 9.92 -12.60 -14.69
CA TYR A 593 10.16 -12.69 -13.26
C TYR A 593 9.95 -11.33 -12.61
N ALA A 594 9.36 -11.29 -11.41
CA ALA A 594 9.24 -10.08 -10.60
C ALA A 594 9.63 -10.35 -9.15
N ARG A 595 10.38 -9.44 -8.53
CA ARG A 595 10.79 -9.53 -7.12
C ARG A 595 10.82 -8.18 -6.44
N ILE A 596 10.74 -8.16 -5.11
CA ILE A 596 11.00 -6.98 -4.27
C ILE A 596 12.35 -7.17 -3.60
N VAL A 597 13.24 -6.20 -3.75
CA VAL A 597 14.54 -6.17 -3.08
C VAL A 597 14.54 -5.06 -2.03
N VAL A 598 14.54 -5.39 -0.74
CA VAL A 598 14.68 -4.40 0.36
C VAL A 598 16.16 -4.21 0.72
N SER A 599 16.90 -5.32 0.79
CA SER A 599 18.35 -5.38 0.96
C SER A 599 18.88 -6.69 0.35
N GLU A 600 20.20 -6.85 0.24
CA GLU A 600 20.81 -8.10 -0.28
C GLU A 600 20.37 -9.36 0.51
N ASP A 601 20.04 -9.20 1.81
CA ASP A 601 19.60 -10.30 2.69
C ASP A 601 18.07 -10.34 2.93
N SER A 602 17.27 -9.52 2.24
CA SER A 602 15.81 -9.46 2.43
C SER A 602 15.13 -9.14 1.09
N ILE A 603 14.68 -10.21 0.44
CA ILE A 603 14.04 -10.20 -0.87
C ILE A 603 12.69 -10.95 -0.75
N SER A 604 11.68 -10.53 -1.51
CA SER A 604 10.42 -11.29 -1.56
C SER A 604 10.61 -12.62 -2.30
N PRO A 605 9.67 -13.57 -2.14
CA PRO A 605 9.50 -14.61 -3.14
C PRO A 605 9.40 -13.99 -4.56
N VAL A 606 9.98 -14.63 -5.55
CA VAL A 606 9.97 -14.23 -6.96
C VAL A 606 8.67 -14.72 -7.60
N ASP A 607 7.86 -13.84 -8.19
CA ASP A 607 6.74 -14.27 -9.01
C ASP A 607 7.23 -14.54 -10.44
N ALA A 608 6.94 -15.72 -10.99
CA ALA A 608 7.37 -16.16 -12.33
C ALA A 608 6.16 -16.54 -13.20
N ARG A 609 6.08 -15.98 -14.42
CA ARG A 609 4.98 -16.23 -15.38
C ARG A 609 5.52 -16.56 -16.76
N ARG A 610 5.09 -17.68 -17.36
CA ARG A 610 5.43 -18.02 -18.75
C ARG A 610 4.58 -17.18 -19.70
N VAL A 611 5.17 -16.66 -20.77
CA VAL A 611 4.51 -15.78 -21.74
C VAL A 611 4.99 -16.06 -23.16
N ILE A 612 4.19 -15.69 -24.15
CA ILE A 612 4.55 -15.74 -25.56
C ILE A 612 4.86 -14.31 -26.04
N LEU A 613 6.13 -14.02 -26.32
CA LEU A 613 6.50 -12.72 -26.91
C LEU A 613 6.13 -12.70 -28.39
N VAL A 614 5.39 -11.69 -28.83
CA VAL A 614 4.99 -11.52 -30.25
C VAL A 614 5.58 -10.25 -30.86
N ASP A 615 6.01 -10.32 -32.12
CA ASP A 615 6.65 -9.22 -32.88
C ASP A 615 5.67 -8.08 -33.28
N ALA A 616 4.45 -8.06 -32.72
CA ALA A 616 3.48 -7.00 -32.93
C ALA A 616 3.76 -5.80 -32.00
N VAL A 617 3.83 -4.59 -32.57
CA VAL A 617 3.83 -3.35 -31.77
C VAL A 617 2.48 -3.26 -31.10
N SER A 618 2.45 -3.22 -29.76
CA SER A 618 1.22 -3.00 -28.99
C SER A 618 0.50 -1.76 -29.54
N SER A 619 -0.59 -1.99 -30.26
CA SER A 619 -1.40 -0.93 -30.85
C SER A 619 -2.35 -0.38 -29.79
N GLY A 620 -1.83 0.43 -28.88
CA GLY A 620 -2.66 1.25 -27.99
C GLY A 620 -2.20 1.25 -26.55
N LEU A 621 -2.27 2.45 -25.95
CA LEU A 621 -2.36 2.65 -24.51
C LEU A 621 -3.25 1.57 -23.86
N GLY A 622 -2.66 0.73 -23.00
CA GLY A 622 -3.40 -0.18 -22.13
C GLY A 622 -3.88 -1.47 -22.81
N GLN A 623 -2.97 -2.44 -22.95
CA GLN A 623 -3.33 -3.85 -22.83
C GLN A 623 -2.44 -4.48 -21.74
N SER A 624 -2.74 -4.09 -20.50
CA SER A 624 -2.82 -4.99 -19.36
C SER A 624 -4.21 -4.76 -18.75
N GLY A 625 -4.94 -5.84 -18.52
CA GLY A 625 -6.39 -5.93 -18.72
C GLY A 625 -7.37 -5.30 -17.71
N ASP A 626 -7.06 -4.25 -16.94
CA ASP A 626 -7.97 -3.85 -15.84
C ASP A 626 -8.28 -2.35 -15.62
N LEU A 627 -7.75 -1.43 -16.42
CA LEU A 627 -8.05 0.00 -16.23
C LEU A 627 -9.22 0.48 -17.10
N THR A 628 -10.21 1.10 -16.45
CA THR A 628 -11.36 1.69 -17.13
C THR A 628 -10.92 2.91 -17.93
N SER A 629 -10.90 2.80 -19.26
CA SER A 629 -10.71 3.94 -20.16
C SER A 629 -12.05 4.54 -20.54
N ILE A 630 -12.31 5.78 -20.11
CA ILE A 630 -13.50 6.55 -20.47
C ILE A 630 -13.08 7.61 -21.47
N GLY A 631 -13.71 7.60 -22.65
CA GLY A 631 -13.42 8.57 -23.70
C GLY A 631 -13.57 10.03 -23.24
N SER A 632 -12.93 10.94 -23.98
CA SER A 632 -12.86 12.38 -23.68
C SER A 632 -14.21 13.10 -23.54
N TYR A 633 -15.31 12.44 -23.92
CA TYR A 633 -16.68 12.92 -23.74
C TYR A 633 -17.03 13.21 -22.27
N ILE A 634 -16.42 12.52 -21.29
CA ILE A 634 -16.63 12.77 -19.85
C ILE A 634 -16.24 14.20 -19.46
N PHE A 635 -15.29 14.82 -20.17
CA PHE A 635 -14.94 16.22 -20.00
C PHE A 635 -15.65 17.13 -21.01
N PHE A 636 -15.61 16.80 -22.31
CA PHE A 636 -16.11 17.72 -23.35
C PHE A 636 -17.62 17.96 -23.26
N PHE A 637 -18.41 16.96 -22.85
CA PHE A 637 -19.86 17.15 -22.68
C PHE A 637 -20.20 18.15 -21.57
N PRO A 638 -19.75 17.98 -20.30
CA PRO A 638 -19.97 18.99 -19.27
C PRO A 638 -19.28 20.32 -19.58
N PHE A 639 -18.12 20.32 -20.27
CA PHE A 639 -17.46 21.55 -20.70
C PHE A 639 -18.33 22.37 -21.65
N LEU A 640 -18.95 21.74 -22.65
CA LEU A 640 -19.85 22.42 -23.59
C LEU A 640 -21.13 22.92 -22.90
N ILE A 641 -21.67 22.17 -21.93
CA ILE A 641 -22.80 22.62 -21.09
C ILE A 641 -22.42 23.88 -20.31
N VAL A 642 -21.28 23.85 -19.61
CA VAL A 642 -20.79 25.00 -18.84
C VAL A 642 -20.51 26.19 -19.75
N LEU A 643 -19.92 25.98 -20.93
CA LEU A 643 -19.69 27.06 -21.90
C LEU A 643 -21.01 27.66 -22.41
N GLY A 644 -22.03 26.83 -22.66
CA GLY A 644 -23.37 27.28 -23.03
C GLY A 644 -24.04 28.09 -21.92
N LEU A 645 -23.97 27.62 -20.67
CA LEU A 645 -24.46 28.33 -19.50
C LEU A 645 -23.73 29.65 -19.28
N LEU A 646 -22.39 29.67 -19.39
CA LEU A 646 -21.59 30.90 -19.29
C LEU A 646 -21.95 31.90 -20.39
N THR A 647 -22.19 31.42 -21.62
CA THR A 647 -22.63 32.28 -22.72
C THR A 647 -24.00 32.87 -22.43
N TYR A 648 -24.95 32.05 -21.97
CA TYR A 648 -26.29 32.49 -21.57
C TYR A 648 -26.23 33.56 -20.47
N ILE A 649 -25.45 33.32 -19.42
CA ILE A 649 -25.30 34.24 -18.29
C ILE A 649 -24.57 35.52 -18.70
N SER A 650 -23.50 35.42 -19.48
CA SER A 650 -22.76 36.57 -19.99
C SER A 650 -23.66 37.52 -20.80
N ILE A 651 -24.60 36.96 -21.57
CA ILE A 651 -25.62 37.73 -22.30
C ILE A 651 -26.67 38.31 -21.34
N ASN A 652 -27.25 37.47 -20.46
CA ASN A 652 -28.36 37.88 -19.61
C ASN A 652 -27.95 38.93 -18.56
N GLU A 653 -26.75 38.80 -18.00
CA GLU A 653 -26.15 39.74 -17.06
C GLU A 653 -25.34 40.85 -17.73
N ARG A 654 -25.40 40.95 -19.07
CA ARG A 654 -24.76 41.99 -19.88
C ARG A 654 -23.29 42.22 -19.53
N TRP A 655 -22.50 41.15 -19.45
CA TRP A 655 -21.08 41.27 -19.13
C TRP A 655 -20.33 42.17 -20.13
N ILE A 656 -20.78 42.23 -21.39
CA ILE A 656 -20.24 43.15 -22.40
C ILE A 656 -20.31 44.60 -21.94
N ASP A 657 -21.39 45.00 -21.26
CA ASP A 657 -21.56 46.35 -20.73
C ASP A 657 -20.65 46.57 -19.52
N LYS A 658 -20.50 45.56 -18.64
CA LYS A 658 -19.51 45.57 -17.54
C LYS A 658 -18.07 45.71 -18.07
N PHE A 659 -17.73 45.01 -19.15
CA PHE A 659 -16.40 45.07 -19.78
C PHE A 659 -16.14 46.38 -20.55
N ARG A 660 -17.20 47.01 -21.09
CA ARG A 660 -17.10 48.26 -21.86
C ARG A 660 -17.25 49.52 -21.03
N SER A 661 -17.90 49.46 -19.87
CA SER A 661 -18.12 50.61 -18.98
C SER A 661 -16.79 51.28 -18.63
N PRO A 662 -16.55 52.53 -19.07
CA PRO A 662 -15.52 53.35 -18.47
C PRO A 662 -16.02 53.74 -17.07
N HIS A 663 -15.26 53.41 -16.02
CA HIS A 663 -15.53 53.83 -14.65
C HIS A 663 -15.98 55.30 -14.63
N SER A 664 -17.10 55.59 -13.96
CA SER A 664 -17.48 56.96 -13.64
C SER A 664 -16.38 57.54 -12.76
N ASN A 665 -15.57 58.41 -13.34
CA ASN A 665 -14.60 59.23 -12.62
C ASN A 665 -15.34 60.06 -11.57
N ASN A 666 -15.36 59.62 -10.32
CA ASN A 666 -15.33 60.57 -9.21
C ASN A 666 -13.93 61.19 -9.21
N SER A 667 -13.91 62.49 -9.42
CA SER A 667 -12.80 63.26 -9.98
C SER A 667 -11.69 63.63 -9.00
N ASP A 668 -11.29 62.73 -8.09
CA ASP A 668 -10.17 62.99 -7.16
C ASP A 668 -9.16 61.82 -7.00
N ASP A 669 -9.42 60.63 -7.57
CA ASP A 669 -8.61 59.41 -7.33
C ASP A 669 -7.54 59.08 -8.40
N GLU A 670 -7.27 59.99 -9.33
CA GLU A 670 -6.37 59.76 -10.48
C GLU A 670 -4.86 59.80 -10.13
N LYS A 671 -4.48 59.32 -8.94
CA LYS A 671 -3.08 59.17 -8.49
C LYS A 671 -2.77 57.81 -7.84
N GLY A 672 -3.63 56.80 -8.04
CA GLY A 672 -3.30 55.41 -7.69
C GLY A 672 -2.38 54.78 -8.73
N LEU A 673 -1.39 53.98 -8.30
CA LEU A 673 -0.35 53.32 -9.12
C LEU A 673 -0.93 52.64 -10.39
N GLY A 674 -1.00 53.38 -11.48
CA GLY A 674 -1.36 52.89 -12.80
C GLY A 674 -0.12 52.32 -13.49
N ILE A 675 -0.24 51.12 -14.07
CA ILE A 675 0.78 50.41 -14.87
C ILE A 675 0.97 51.11 -16.24
N ARG A 676 1.22 52.43 -16.24
CA ARG A 676 1.45 53.23 -17.47
C ARG A 676 2.74 54.03 -17.47
N ALA A 677 3.62 53.87 -16.49
CA ALA A 677 4.85 54.64 -16.39
C ALA A 677 6.03 53.77 -15.93
N LEU A 678 6.63 53.02 -16.85
CA LEU A 678 7.94 52.39 -16.65
C LEU A 678 8.99 53.09 -17.54
N HIS A 679 9.21 54.37 -17.26
CA HIS A 679 10.40 55.10 -17.71
C HIS A 679 11.33 55.31 -16.49
N PRO A 680 12.65 55.00 -16.58
CA PRO A 680 13.58 55.06 -15.44
C PRO A 680 13.68 56.43 -14.72
N SER A 681 13.35 57.53 -15.42
CA SER A 681 13.34 58.89 -14.85
C SER A 681 12.13 59.19 -13.96
N GLU A 682 11.04 58.42 -14.04
CA GLU A 682 9.81 58.63 -13.26
C GLU A 682 9.78 57.81 -11.95
N LEU A 683 10.69 56.84 -11.79
CA LEU A 683 10.81 56.00 -10.59
C LEU A 683 11.12 56.84 -9.34
N LYS A 684 11.96 57.87 -9.46
CA LYS A 684 12.32 58.77 -8.36
C LYS A 684 11.14 59.64 -7.89
N ASN A 685 10.32 60.10 -8.83
CA ASN A 685 9.12 60.89 -8.55
C ASN A 685 8.01 60.01 -7.94
N SER A 686 7.86 58.78 -8.43
CA SER A 686 6.91 57.78 -7.91
C SER A 686 7.22 57.39 -6.46
N VAL A 687 8.49 57.19 -6.11
CA VAL A 687 8.91 56.90 -4.71
C VAL A 687 8.67 58.10 -3.78
N SER A 688 8.89 59.33 -4.28
CA SER A 688 8.58 60.57 -3.56
C SER A 688 7.07 60.69 -3.28
N GLU A 689 6.24 60.43 -4.28
CA GLU A 689 4.78 60.52 -4.21
C GLU A 689 4.16 59.42 -3.32
N LEU A 690 4.72 58.21 -3.35
CA LEU A 690 4.42 57.13 -2.40
C LEU A 690 4.73 57.50 -0.96
N LYS A 691 5.86 58.20 -0.71
CA LYS A 691 6.23 58.65 0.64
C LYS A 691 5.27 59.72 1.17
N THR A 692 4.74 60.57 0.31
CA THR A 692 3.74 61.58 0.67
C THR A 692 2.36 60.97 0.92
N THR A 693 1.90 60.04 0.06
CA THR A 693 0.63 59.32 0.26
C THR A 693 0.69 58.37 1.46
N TRP A 694 1.82 57.72 1.72
CA TRP A 694 2.03 56.95 2.96
C TRP A 694 1.91 57.82 4.22
N LYS A 695 2.19 59.12 4.17
CA LYS A 695 2.06 60.00 5.33
C LYS A 695 0.66 60.60 5.51
N ALA A 696 -0.23 60.47 4.52
CA ALA A 696 -1.61 60.92 4.63
C ALA A 696 -2.42 59.97 5.54
N GLY A 697 -3.33 60.49 6.37
CA GLY A 697 -4.12 59.70 7.33
C GLY A 697 -3.35 59.17 8.54
N ASN A 698 -4.08 58.70 9.56
CA ASN A 698 -3.52 58.18 10.82
C ASN A 698 -3.73 56.67 11.01
N SER A 699 -4.69 56.06 10.31
CA SER A 699 -5.07 54.65 10.47
C SER A 699 -5.06 53.85 9.15
N LEU A 700 -5.17 52.51 9.26
CA LEU A 700 -5.35 51.61 8.13
C LEU A 700 -6.69 51.78 7.43
N ALA A 701 -7.75 52.05 8.20
CA ALA A 701 -9.10 52.24 7.67
C ALA A 701 -9.17 53.44 6.70
N GLU A 702 -8.44 54.52 6.99
CA GLU A 702 -8.46 55.78 6.22
C GLU A 702 -7.61 55.75 4.94
N ASN A 703 -6.48 55.03 4.93
CA ASN A 703 -5.50 55.14 3.85
C ASN A 703 -5.31 53.82 3.10
N LYS A 704 -5.80 53.80 1.86
CA LYS A 704 -5.67 52.69 0.90
C LYS A 704 -4.23 52.22 0.68
N VAL A 705 -3.28 53.15 0.48
CA VAL A 705 -1.86 52.81 0.23
C VAL A 705 -1.23 52.18 1.47
N ARG A 706 -1.54 52.69 2.67
CA ARG A 706 -1.10 52.06 3.92
C ARG A 706 -1.66 50.66 4.06
N ARG A 707 -2.96 50.48 3.85
CA ARG A 707 -3.66 49.20 3.90
C ARG A 707 -3.04 48.15 3.00
N PHE A 708 -2.87 48.44 1.71
CA PHE A 708 -2.32 47.49 0.75
C PHE A 708 -0.88 47.08 1.08
N ILE A 709 0.00 48.06 1.33
CA ILE A 709 1.42 47.77 1.60
C ILE A 709 1.58 47.01 2.92
N SER A 710 0.83 47.39 3.97
CA SER A 710 0.86 46.72 5.25
C SER A 710 0.43 45.25 5.14
N LEU A 711 -0.67 44.97 4.46
CA LEU A 711 -1.15 43.59 4.27
C LEU A 711 -0.14 42.75 3.47
N CYS A 712 0.45 43.29 2.40
CA CYS A 712 1.51 42.62 1.64
C CYS A 712 2.74 42.28 2.50
N ILE A 713 3.22 43.22 3.31
CA ILE A 713 4.36 43.00 4.21
C ILE A 713 4.06 41.89 5.23
N LEU A 714 2.84 41.84 5.77
CA LEU A 714 2.43 40.79 6.71
C LEU A 714 2.35 39.41 6.03
N TYR A 715 1.97 39.36 4.76
CA TYR A 715 1.98 38.13 3.95
C TYR A 715 3.40 37.67 3.59
N VAL A 716 4.36 38.61 3.39
CA VAL A 716 5.79 38.26 3.25
C VAL A 716 6.30 37.56 4.51
N ALA A 717 5.89 38.01 5.70
CA ALA A 717 6.28 37.37 6.97
C ALA A 717 5.79 35.92 7.09
N GLN A 718 4.71 35.54 6.39
CA GLN A 718 4.24 34.16 6.33
C GLN A 718 5.03 33.34 5.29
N GLY A 719 5.33 33.96 4.13
CA GLY A 719 6.04 33.31 3.04
C GLY A 719 7.49 32.97 3.35
N LEU A 720 8.20 33.85 4.09
CA LEU A 720 9.61 33.68 4.46
C LEU A 720 9.87 32.36 5.22
N PRO A 721 9.20 32.07 6.35
CA PRO A 721 9.34 30.79 7.03
C PRO A 721 8.88 29.61 6.20
N SER A 722 7.78 29.75 5.44
CA SER A 722 7.30 28.69 4.57
C SER A 722 8.36 28.29 3.53
N GLY A 723 9.00 29.25 2.86
CA GLY A 723 10.08 28.94 1.92
C GLY A 723 11.27 28.25 2.58
N PHE A 724 11.68 28.74 3.75
CA PHE A 724 12.78 28.13 4.51
C PHE A 724 12.46 26.68 4.88
N THR A 725 11.30 26.42 5.49
CA THR A 725 10.93 25.10 5.99
C THR A 725 10.64 24.10 4.86
N TYR A 726 9.90 24.51 3.82
CA TYR A 726 9.46 23.59 2.76
C TYR A 726 10.48 23.39 1.64
N VAL A 727 11.48 24.28 1.50
CA VAL A 727 12.44 24.22 0.40
C VAL A 727 13.88 24.14 0.91
N ALA A 728 14.34 25.15 1.65
CA ALA A 728 15.76 25.25 2.04
C ALA A 728 16.17 24.20 3.08
N PHE A 729 15.36 24.01 4.12
CA PHE A 729 15.65 23.09 5.22
C PHE A 729 15.59 21.63 4.78
N VAL A 730 14.65 21.30 3.89
CA VAL A 730 14.51 19.94 3.35
C VAL A 730 15.66 19.57 2.43
N ALA A 731 16.07 20.48 1.54
CA ALA A 731 17.26 20.27 0.72
C ALA A 731 18.50 19.96 1.58
N TYR A 732 18.63 20.65 2.72
CA TYR A 732 19.69 20.40 3.70
C TYR A 732 19.57 19.03 4.40
N LEU A 733 18.37 18.58 4.76
CA LEU A 733 18.16 17.25 5.37
C LEU A 733 18.51 16.13 4.39
N VAL A 734 18.07 16.24 3.13
CA VAL A 734 18.39 15.28 2.06
C VAL A 734 19.89 15.16 1.85
N GLU A 735 20.60 16.29 1.76
CA GLU A 735 22.06 16.31 1.54
C GLU A 735 22.84 15.68 2.70
N ASN A 736 22.25 15.60 3.89
CA ASN A 736 22.85 14.97 5.06
C ASN A 736 22.30 13.58 5.38
N GLY A 737 21.69 12.90 4.41
CA GLY A 737 21.32 11.49 4.52
C GLY A 737 20.03 11.22 5.31
N THR A 738 19.18 12.24 5.52
CA THR A 738 17.83 12.01 6.08
C THR A 738 16.97 11.30 5.04
N THR A 739 16.25 10.25 5.45
CA THR A 739 15.44 9.46 4.52
C THR A 739 14.24 10.27 4.01
N PRO A 740 13.74 9.99 2.79
CA PRO A 740 12.51 10.60 2.29
C PRO A 740 11.29 10.41 3.22
N ALA A 741 11.19 9.26 3.89
CA ALA A 741 10.12 8.96 4.83
C ALA A 741 10.13 9.89 6.07
N GLU A 742 11.30 10.15 6.65
CA GLU A 742 11.43 11.08 7.79
C GLU A 742 11.07 12.52 7.41
N ILE A 743 11.42 12.94 6.19
CA ILE A 743 11.06 14.26 5.63
C ILE A 743 9.54 14.35 5.39
N ALA A 744 8.91 13.27 4.94
CA ALA A 744 7.46 13.23 4.76
C ALA A 744 6.72 13.36 6.10
N ILE A 745 7.18 12.68 7.16
CA ILE A 745 6.61 12.82 8.52
C ILE A 745 6.79 14.25 9.04
N LEU A 746 7.96 14.85 8.82
CA LEU A 746 8.23 16.26 9.12
C LEU A 746 7.21 17.18 8.43
N PHE A 747 6.96 17.01 7.13
CA PHE A 747 5.99 17.82 6.39
C PHE A 747 4.56 17.63 6.87
N ALA A 748 4.13 16.37 7.03
CA ALA A 748 2.80 16.06 7.52
C ALA A 748 2.56 16.76 8.86
N THR A 749 3.52 16.65 9.77
CA THR A 749 3.46 17.28 11.09
C THR A 749 3.40 18.80 11.01
N ILE A 750 4.28 19.43 10.24
CA ILE A 750 4.36 20.90 10.11
C ILE A 750 3.13 21.50 9.41
N ALA A 751 2.44 20.71 8.57
CA ALA A 751 1.23 21.13 7.88
C ALA A 751 -0.04 21.07 8.77
N LEU A 752 -0.05 20.28 9.85
CA LEU A 752 -1.24 20.10 10.72
C LEU A 752 -1.83 21.43 11.25
N PRO A 753 -1.04 22.41 11.75
CA PRO A 753 -1.60 23.68 12.22
C PRO A 753 -2.38 24.45 11.14
N TRP A 754 -1.98 24.33 9.86
CA TRP A 754 -2.68 24.96 8.74
C TRP A 754 -4.01 24.28 8.41
N THR A 755 -4.12 22.98 8.70
CA THR A 755 -5.36 22.20 8.52
C THR A 755 -6.40 22.59 9.57
N PHE A 756 -5.97 22.68 10.84
CA PHE A 756 -6.85 22.98 11.98
C PHE A 756 -6.99 24.48 12.29
N LYS A 757 -6.57 25.37 11.38
CA LYS A 757 -6.58 26.82 11.62
C LYS A 757 -7.98 27.41 11.89
N PHE A 758 -9.06 26.72 11.51
CA PHE A 758 -10.43 27.10 11.84
C PHE A 758 -10.69 27.25 13.35
N ILE A 759 -9.89 26.61 14.19
CA ILE A 759 -9.97 26.74 15.66
C ILE A 759 -9.65 28.18 16.10
N TRP A 760 -8.76 28.88 15.40
CA TRP A 760 -8.34 30.24 15.77
C TRP A 760 -9.43 31.29 15.55
N GLY A 761 -10.27 31.11 14.53
CA GLY A 761 -11.32 32.08 14.17
C GLY A 761 -12.22 32.45 15.35
N PRO A 762 -12.91 31.48 15.99
CA PRO A 762 -13.74 31.75 17.15
C PRO A 762 -12.98 32.37 18.33
N VAL A 763 -11.72 31.97 18.55
CA VAL A 763 -10.90 32.51 19.66
C VAL A 763 -10.64 34.01 19.45
N ILE A 764 -10.23 34.40 18.24
CA ILE A 764 -9.94 35.79 17.89
C ILE A 764 -11.21 36.64 17.89
N ASP A 765 -12.35 36.09 17.47
CA ASP A 765 -13.63 36.82 17.46
C ASP A 765 -14.27 36.96 18.86
N VAL A 766 -13.95 36.08 19.82
CA VAL A 766 -14.43 36.16 21.21
C VAL A 766 -13.54 37.03 22.09
N ILE A 767 -12.22 36.89 21.98
CA ILE A 767 -11.26 37.60 22.84
C ILE A 767 -10.80 38.88 22.13
N ARG A 768 -11.38 40.02 22.53
CA ARG A 768 -11.14 41.34 21.92
C ARG A 768 -10.45 42.29 22.89
N PHE A 769 -9.59 43.15 22.36
CA PHE A 769 -8.94 44.23 23.11
C PHE A 769 -9.23 45.59 22.44
N PRO A 770 -10.47 46.12 22.53
CA PRO A 770 -10.93 47.26 21.73
C PRO A 770 -10.03 48.49 21.82
N ALA A 771 -9.40 48.72 22.97
CA ALA A 771 -8.51 49.85 23.20
C ALA A 771 -7.22 49.88 22.33
N TYR A 772 -6.80 48.74 21.77
CA TYR A 772 -5.52 48.58 21.05
C TYR A 772 -5.68 48.07 19.60
N GLY A 773 -6.90 48.08 19.09
CA GLY A 773 -7.29 47.37 17.86
C GLY A 773 -7.75 45.92 18.14
N ILE A 774 -8.65 45.42 17.30
CA ILE A 774 -9.29 44.10 17.50
C ILE A 774 -8.34 42.97 17.06
N ARG A 775 -7.53 43.16 16.01
CA ARG A 775 -6.72 42.10 15.38
C ARG A 775 -5.21 42.24 15.64
N ARG A 776 -4.72 43.47 15.83
CA ARG A 776 -3.33 43.86 15.98
C ARG A 776 -2.64 43.18 17.16
N PRO A 777 -3.25 43.09 18.36
CA PRO A 777 -2.64 42.34 19.47
C PRO A 777 -2.37 40.87 19.11
N TRP A 778 -3.27 40.23 18.37
CA TRP A 778 -3.11 38.85 17.91
C TRP A 778 -1.99 38.71 16.88
N ILE A 779 -1.86 39.65 15.94
CA ILE A 779 -0.76 39.68 14.97
C ILE A 779 0.59 39.82 15.68
N LEU A 780 0.71 40.72 16.66
CA LEU A 780 1.94 40.93 17.42
C LEU A 780 2.29 39.71 18.29
N PHE A 781 1.29 39.09 18.92
CA PHE A 781 1.46 37.87 19.69
C PHE A 781 1.97 36.71 18.81
N ALA A 782 1.35 36.51 17.65
CA ALA A 782 1.75 35.50 16.68
C ALA A 782 3.17 35.74 16.15
N GLN A 783 3.52 36.98 15.77
CA GLN A 783 4.88 37.31 15.31
C GLN A 783 5.94 37.12 16.39
N SER A 784 5.63 37.47 17.63
CA SER A 784 6.53 37.22 18.77
C SER A 784 6.76 35.71 18.95
N GLY A 785 5.69 34.90 18.87
CA GLY A 785 5.77 33.44 18.93
C GLY A 785 6.60 32.84 17.79
N MET A 786 6.43 33.33 16.56
CA MET A 786 7.24 32.93 15.42
C MET A 786 8.73 33.27 15.58
N VAL A 787 9.04 34.47 16.09
CA VAL A 787 10.43 34.90 16.34
C VAL A 787 11.06 34.04 17.44
N ILE A 788 10.35 33.80 18.55
CA ILE A 788 10.86 33.00 19.67
C ILE A 788 11.08 31.54 19.23
N SER A 789 10.08 30.91 18.61
CA SER A 789 10.19 29.53 18.12
C SER A 789 11.33 29.36 17.11
N LEU A 790 11.48 30.28 16.16
CA LEU A 790 12.58 30.23 15.19
C LEU A 790 13.94 30.49 15.86
N ALA A 791 14.01 31.37 16.85
CA ALA A 791 15.23 31.63 17.61
C ALA A 791 15.66 30.42 18.45
N THR A 792 14.71 29.63 18.97
CA THR A 792 15.03 28.41 19.74
C THR A 792 15.80 27.38 18.90
N LEU A 793 15.58 27.33 17.59
CA LEU A 793 16.33 26.43 16.68
C LEU A 793 17.84 26.75 16.62
N LEU A 794 18.25 28.00 16.91
CA LEU A 794 19.68 28.35 16.94
C LEU A 794 20.42 27.69 18.12
N PHE A 795 19.70 27.36 19.19
CA PHE A 795 20.27 26.73 20.39
C PHE A 795 20.33 25.20 20.29
N VAL A 796 19.77 24.61 19.23
CA VAL A 796 19.90 23.17 18.95
C VAL A 796 21.33 22.91 18.45
N PRO A 797 22.15 22.08 19.14
CA PRO A 797 23.56 21.89 18.79
C PRO A 797 23.75 21.36 17.36
N ASN A 798 23.05 20.27 17.03
CA ASN A 798 23.02 19.66 15.69
C ASN A 798 21.56 19.45 15.27
N LEU A 799 21.14 20.09 14.17
CA LEU A 799 19.77 20.02 13.68
C LEU A 799 19.47 18.67 13.01
N ASN A 800 20.49 17.97 12.49
CA ASN A 800 20.34 16.67 11.85
C ASN A 800 20.23 15.52 12.84
N GLU A 801 20.92 15.59 13.97
CA GLU A 801 20.86 14.54 15.00
C GLU A 801 19.59 14.65 15.88
N SER A 802 18.81 15.72 15.74
CA SER A 802 17.66 16.03 16.61
C SER A 802 16.39 16.35 15.81
N ILE A 803 16.12 15.59 14.74
CA ILE A 803 15.00 15.80 13.81
C ILE A 803 13.66 15.87 14.54
N ALA A 804 13.41 14.99 15.52
CA ALA A 804 12.17 15.00 16.30
C ALA A 804 11.97 16.32 17.07
N LEU A 805 13.02 16.84 17.72
CA LEU A 805 12.96 18.13 18.42
C LEU A 805 12.74 19.29 17.45
N VAL A 806 13.42 19.27 16.29
CA VAL A 806 13.26 20.29 15.25
C VAL A 806 11.84 20.28 14.68
N THR A 807 11.27 19.10 14.46
CA THR A 807 9.89 18.90 14.00
C THR A 807 8.89 19.53 14.97
N ILE A 808 9.04 19.28 16.28
CA ILE A 808 8.19 19.89 17.32
C ILE A 808 8.32 21.41 17.34
N LEU A 809 9.55 21.94 17.24
CA LEU A 809 9.77 23.38 17.23
C LEU A 809 9.18 24.06 15.98
N LEU A 810 9.27 23.41 14.81
CA LEU A 810 8.65 23.88 13.57
C LEU A 810 7.13 23.73 13.59
N PHE A 811 6.57 22.71 14.24
CA PHE A 811 5.13 22.61 14.51
C PHE A 811 4.64 23.79 15.35
N ILE A 812 5.33 24.10 16.46
CA ILE A 812 5.01 25.26 17.31
C ILE A 812 5.13 26.56 16.50
N HIS A 813 6.15 26.70 15.67
CA HIS A 813 6.31 27.85 14.79
C HIS A 813 5.11 28.00 13.83
N ASN A 814 4.66 26.91 13.22
CA ASN A 814 3.53 26.92 12.28
C ASN A 814 2.18 27.12 12.99
N LEU A 815 2.07 26.79 14.28
CA LEU A 815 0.93 27.16 15.12
C LEU A 815 0.79 28.69 15.24
N PHE A 816 1.91 29.40 15.46
CA PHE A 816 1.91 30.86 15.45
C PHE A 816 1.78 31.45 14.05
N SER A 817 2.37 30.82 13.03
CA SER A 817 2.25 31.26 11.63
C SER A 817 0.81 31.21 11.13
N SER A 818 0.10 30.11 11.41
CA SER A 818 -1.33 29.97 11.09
C SER A 818 -2.20 30.94 11.91
N LEU A 819 -1.86 31.21 13.17
CA LEU A 819 -2.55 32.23 13.97
C LEU A 819 -2.38 33.64 13.36
N GLN A 820 -1.18 33.98 12.88
CA GLN A 820 -0.96 35.24 12.15
C GLN A 820 -1.80 35.28 10.88
N ASP A 821 -1.79 34.22 10.07
CA ASP A 821 -2.57 34.11 8.83
C ASP A 821 -4.06 34.44 9.10
N VAL A 822 -4.68 33.75 10.06
CA VAL A 822 -6.07 33.99 10.46
C VAL A 822 -6.29 35.42 10.95
N SER A 823 -5.36 35.97 11.73
CA SER A 823 -5.49 37.33 12.28
C SER A 823 -5.36 38.42 11.20
N VAL A 824 -4.47 38.22 10.23
CA VAL A 824 -4.26 39.15 9.11
C VAL A 824 -5.41 39.08 8.11
N ASP A 825 -5.94 37.88 7.87
CA ASP A 825 -7.12 37.69 7.02
C ASP A 825 -8.36 38.32 7.63
N ALA A 826 -8.57 38.11 8.94
CA ALA A 826 -9.63 38.78 9.69
C ALA A 826 -9.47 40.31 9.65
N LEU A 827 -8.24 40.81 9.79
CA LEU A 827 -7.95 42.23 9.64
C LEU A 827 -8.31 42.73 8.24
N ALA A 828 -7.96 41.98 7.19
CA ALA A 828 -8.26 42.33 5.80
C ALA A 828 -9.78 42.40 5.54
N VAL A 829 -10.57 41.46 6.08
CA VAL A 829 -12.04 41.50 6.03
C VAL A 829 -12.59 42.76 6.70
N ASP A 830 -12.00 43.18 7.83
CA ASP A 830 -12.50 44.33 8.60
C ASP A 830 -12.16 45.69 7.97
N ILE A 831 -11.09 45.79 7.16
CA ILE A 831 -10.57 47.08 6.66
C ILE A 831 -10.67 47.29 5.16
N LEU A 832 -10.85 46.23 4.35
CA LEU A 832 -10.93 46.36 2.88
C LEU A 832 -12.33 46.79 2.45
N GLN A 833 -12.38 47.69 1.47
CA GLN A 833 -13.63 48.07 0.81
C GLN A 833 -14.00 47.05 -0.27
N PRO A 834 -15.29 46.90 -0.62
CA PRO A 834 -15.75 45.89 -1.59
C PRO A 834 -15.05 45.94 -2.96
N ASP A 835 -14.62 47.13 -3.41
CA ASP A 835 -13.91 47.39 -4.67
C ASP A 835 -12.38 47.20 -4.58
N GLU A 836 -11.86 46.86 -3.39
CA GLU A 836 -10.43 46.68 -3.11
C GLU A 836 -10.05 45.22 -2.86
N VAL A 837 -11.03 44.34 -2.61
CA VAL A 837 -10.82 42.99 -2.06
C VAL A 837 -9.98 42.12 -2.99
N ALA A 838 -10.29 42.06 -4.28
CA ALA A 838 -9.61 41.11 -5.17
C ALA A 838 -8.19 41.56 -5.50
N LYS A 839 -7.98 42.86 -5.76
CA LYS A 839 -6.63 43.41 -6.01
C LYS A 839 -5.76 43.32 -4.76
N ALA A 840 -6.30 43.61 -3.57
CA ALA A 840 -5.56 43.46 -2.32
C ALA A 840 -5.10 42.01 -2.14
N ASN A 841 -6.02 41.05 -2.26
CA ASN A 841 -5.70 39.63 -2.20
C ASN A 841 -4.62 39.23 -3.22
N GLY A 842 -4.76 39.66 -4.48
CA GLY A 842 -3.78 39.35 -5.53
C GLY A 842 -2.37 39.80 -5.17
N PHE A 843 -2.23 41.00 -4.62
CA PHE A 843 -0.93 41.49 -4.15
C PHE A 843 -0.45 40.79 -2.87
N MET A 844 -1.35 40.52 -1.92
CA MET A 844 -1.02 39.80 -0.68
C MET A 844 -0.45 38.41 -0.97
N PHE A 845 -1.15 37.60 -1.77
CA PHE A 845 -0.70 36.25 -2.12
C PHE A 845 0.55 36.25 -2.99
N ALA A 846 0.68 37.20 -3.93
CA ALA A 846 1.93 37.37 -4.67
C ALA A 846 3.11 37.72 -3.73
N ALA A 847 2.89 38.57 -2.73
CA ALA A 847 3.89 38.91 -1.74
C ALA A 847 4.28 37.69 -0.88
N LYS A 848 3.31 36.84 -0.49
CA LYS A 848 3.57 35.55 0.18
C LYS A 848 4.43 34.61 -0.68
N ARG A 849 4.11 34.45 -1.96
CA ARG A 849 4.94 33.66 -2.89
C ARG A 849 6.34 34.24 -3.07
N GLY A 850 6.49 35.57 -3.12
CA GLY A 850 7.78 36.25 -3.10
C GLY A 850 8.58 35.94 -1.83
N GLY A 851 7.92 35.90 -0.67
CA GLY A 851 8.51 35.45 0.59
C GLY A 851 8.99 33.99 0.53
N ILE A 852 8.21 33.08 -0.09
CA ILE A 852 8.58 31.67 -0.29
C ILE A 852 9.84 31.55 -1.17
N ILE A 853 9.90 32.28 -2.29
CA ILE A 853 11.08 32.28 -3.16
C ILE A 853 12.32 32.79 -2.40
N PHE A 854 12.17 33.85 -1.62
CA PHE A 854 13.28 34.37 -0.82
C PHE A 854 13.70 33.39 0.28
N GLY A 855 12.76 32.86 1.05
CA GLY A 855 13.02 31.92 2.14
C GLY A 855 13.57 30.57 1.67
N GLY A 856 13.16 30.11 0.49
CA GLY A 856 13.57 28.83 -0.08
C GLY A 856 14.84 28.94 -0.92
N ALA A 857 14.78 29.63 -2.05
CA ALA A 857 15.89 29.68 -3.00
C ALA A 857 17.03 30.59 -2.52
N ILE A 858 16.72 31.81 -2.06
CA ILE A 858 17.77 32.79 -1.70
C ILE A 858 18.45 32.42 -0.39
N LEU A 859 17.68 32.12 0.67
CA LEU A 859 18.29 31.67 1.93
C LEU A 859 18.88 30.25 1.82
N GLY A 860 18.30 29.37 1.00
CA GLY A 860 18.87 28.04 0.71
C GLY A 860 20.27 28.10 0.12
N MET A 861 20.55 29.06 -0.78
CA MET A 861 21.91 29.28 -1.31
C MET A 861 22.94 29.66 -0.24
N LEU A 862 22.53 30.18 0.92
CA LEU A 862 23.43 30.50 2.03
C LEU A 862 23.75 29.28 2.91
N VAL A 863 22.94 28.22 2.83
CA VAL A 863 23.10 27.01 3.65
C VAL A 863 24.37 26.27 3.28
N VAL A 864 24.66 26.13 1.98
CA VAL A 864 25.85 25.43 1.48
C VAL A 864 27.16 26.07 1.98
N PRO A 865 27.40 27.40 1.81
CA PRO A 865 28.65 28.02 2.24
C PRO A 865 28.75 28.34 3.74
N PHE A 866 27.63 28.57 4.44
CA PHE A 866 27.64 29.09 5.82
C PHE A 866 26.86 28.25 6.84
N GLY A 867 26.30 27.11 6.42
CA GLY A 867 25.50 26.22 7.25
C GLY A 867 24.07 26.71 7.47
N ILE A 868 23.17 25.80 7.85
CA ILE A 868 21.72 26.07 7.99
C ILE A 868 21.38 27.15 9.04
N LYS A 869 22.19 27.28 10.10
CA LYS A 869 22.01 28.30 11.14
C LYS A 869 22.15 29.72 10.58
N SER A 870 22.92 29.91 9.51
CA SER A 870 23.08 31.22 8.85
C SER A 870 21.77 31.71 8.21
N ALA A 871 20.99 30.81 7.60
CA ALA A 871 19.68 31.13 7.03
C ALA A 871 18.71 31.61 8.11
N ILE A 872 18.68 30.92 9.27
CA ILE A 872 17.88 31.30 10.43
C ILE A 872 18.32 32.67 10.99
N MET A 873 19.63 32.92 11.09
CA MET A 873 20.19 34.19 11.57
C MET A 873 19.85 35.39 10.68
N VAL A 874 19.65 35.19 9.37
CA VAL A 874 19.19 36.23 8.44
C VAL A 874 17.68 36.44 8.55
N GLN A 875 16.92 35.37 8.76
CA GLN A 875 15.46 35.42 8.81
C GLN A 875 14.91 36.10 10.06
N LEU A 876 15.53 35.90 11.24
CA LEU A 876 15.11 36.52 12.50
C LEU A 876 15.04 38.06 12.45
N PRO A 877 16.09 38.80 12.03
CA PRO A 877 16.03 40.26 11.93
C PRO A 877 15.03 40.73 10.86
N LEU A 878 14.80 39.94 9.80
CA LEU A 878 13.76 40.25 8.81
C LEU A 878 12.35 40.15 9.42
N LEU A 879 12.07 39.09 10.18
CA LEU A 879 10.78 38.94 10.89
C LEU A 879 10.58 40.05 11.94
N LEU A 880 11.63 40.41 12.69
CA LEU A 880 11.60 41.53 13.64
C LEU A 880 11.33 42.87 12.93
N LEU A 881 11.94 43.09 11.76
CA LEU A 881 11.71 44.28 10.95
C LEU A 881 10.25 44.35 10.46
N ILE A 882 9.69 43.22 10.01
CA ILE A 882 8.28 43.14 9.63
C ILE A 882 7.37 43.41 10.84
N MET A 883 7.71 42.89 12.01
CA MET A 883 6.96 43.10 13.25
C MET A 883 6.94 44.56 13.72
N MET A 884 7.92 45.38 13.33
CA MET A 884 7.87 46.82 13.60
C MET A 884 6.67 47.50 12.92
N MET A 885 6.17 46.96 11.81
CA MET A 885 5.05 47.55 11.09
C MET A 885 3.75 47.51 11.92
N PRO A 886 3.20 46.35 12.34
CA PRO A 886 2.01 46.33 13.18
C PRO A 886 2.24 46.99 14.55
N LEU A 887 3.47 47.09 15.04
CA LEU A 887 3.76 47.77 16.31
C LEU A 887 3.44 49.27 16.27
N PHE A 888 3.67 49.95 15.15
CA PHE A 888 3.51 51.41 15.00
C PHE A 888 2.31 51.83 14.15
N LEU A 889 1.38 50.92 13.87
CA LEU A 889 0.29 51.13 12.93
C LEU A 889 -1.06 50.92 13.64
N ARG A 890 -2.00 51.83 13.40
CA ARG A 890 -3.35 51.81 13.99
C ARG A 890 -4.36 51.18 13.02
N GLU A 891 -5.29 50.37 13.52
CA GLU A 891 -6.35 49.79 12.69
C GLU A 891 -7.39 50.85 12.33
N LYS A 892 -7.95 51.49 13.35
CA LYS A 892 -8.94 52.57 13.25
C LYS A 892 -8.41 53.85 13.91
N ASP A 893 -9.03 54.98 13.57
CA ASP A 893 -8.68 56.24 14.23
C ASP A 893 -9.15 56.21 15.69
N GLY A 894 -8.29 56.65 16.61
CA GLY A 894 -8.53 56.56 18.07
C GLY A 894 -7.90 55.35 18.79
N ASP A 895 -7.42 54.32 18.09
CA ASP A 895 -6.75 53.17 18.73
C ASP A 895 -5.45 53.58 19.44
N ARG A 896 -5.24 53.08 20.68
CA ARG A 896 -3.97 53.30 21.39
C ARG A 896 -2.88 52.39 20.82
N LEU A 897 -1.68 52.95 20.61
CA LEU A 897 -0.54 52.15 20.17
C LEU A 897 0.07 51.40 21.34
N PHE A 898 0.15 52.06 22.49
CA PHE A 898 0.79 51.54 23.69
C PHE A 898 -0.06 51.71 24.96
N PRO A 899 0.09 50.85 25.97
CA PRO A 899 -0.63 50.97 27.24
C PRO A 899 -0.42 52.28 28.00
N TRP A 900 0.68 52.99 27.74
CA TRP A 900 1.05 54.25 28.37
C TRP A 900 0.65 55.50 27.56
N ASP A 901 -0.07 55.36 26.44
CA ASP A 901 -0.61 56.49 25.70
C ASP A 901 -1.73 57.19 26.50
N LYS A 902 -1.77 58.52 26.46
CA LYS A 902 -2.79 59.32 27.17
C LYS A 902 -4.18 59.10 26.55
N VAL A 903 -5.19 58.98 27.40
CA VAL A 903 -6.60 58.84 27.00
C VAL A 903 -7.15 60.21 26.63
N ASP A 904 -7.54 60.41 25.37
CA ASP A 904 -8.28 61.62 24.95
C ASP A 904 -9.77 61.47 25.33
N HIS A 905 -10.18 62.21 26.37
CA HIS A 905 -11.54 62.12 26.94
C HIS A 905 -12.67 62.61 26.02
N THR A 906 -12.37 63.29 24.91
CA THR A 906 -13.38 63.79 23.95
C THR A 906 -13.91 62.74 22.98
N ILE A 907 -13.18 61.65 22.75
CA ILE A 907 -13.60 60.56 21.83
C ILE A 907 -14.27 59.44 22.63
N ASN A 908 -13.85 59.24 23.89
CA ASN A 908 -14.41 58.21 24.76
C ASN A 908 -15.86 58.46 25.22
N ASN A 909 -16.43 59.67 25.11
CA ASN A 909 -17.83 59.87 25.52
C ASN A 909 -18.85 59.19 24.60
N TRP A 910 -18.48 58.79 23.38
CA TRP A 910 -19.36 58.02 22.48
C TRP A 910 -19.21 56.50 22.63
N GLN A 911 -18.18 56.03 23.34
CA GLN A 911 -17.90 54.59 23.52
C GLN A 911 -17.91 54.14 24.98
N ASN A 912 -17.72 55.05 25.95
CA ASN A 912 -17.82 54.76 27.38
C ASN A 912 -19.20 55.10 27.97
N GLU A 913 -20.13 55.72 27.22
CA GLU A 913 -21.53 55.85 27.67
C GLU A 913 -22.32 54.53 27.50
N GLU A 914 -21.80 53.53 26.77
CA GLU A 914 -22.45 52.22 26.61
C GLU A 914 -21.98 51.14 27.62
N ASP A 915 -20.77 51.24 28.20
CA ASP A 915 -20.17 50.11 28.93
C ASP A 915 -20.16 50.24 30.47
N ASP A 916 -20.68 51.34 31.05
CA ASP A 916 -20.63 51.61 32.51
C ASP A 916 -22.02 51.78 33.19
N SER A 917 -23.14 51.44 32.53
CA SER A 917 -24.46 51.34 33.19
C SER A 917 -24.94 49.89 33.29
N GLU A 918 -24.78 49.30 34.47
CA GLU A 918 -25.06 47.90 34.81
C GLU A 918 -26.55 47.47 34.84
N GLU A 919 -27.50 48.25 34.33
CA GLU A 919 -28.93 47.87 34.33
C GLU A 919 -29.62 48.23 32.99
N ASP A 920 -30.15 47.20 32.30
CA ASP A 920 -31.07 47.22 31.15
C ASP A 920 -30.53 47.54 29.73
N GLU A 921 -29.46 46.88 29.28
CA GLU A 921 -29.20 46.72 27.82
C GLU A 921 -29.84 45.44 27.27
N LEU A 922 -30.72 45.60 26.28
CA LEU A 922 -31.38 44.54 25.52
C LEU A 922 -30.36 43.63 24.81
N LEU A 923 -30.59 42.32 24.80
CA LEU A 923 -29.70 41.36 24.13
C LEU A 923 -29.86 41.46 22.61
N VAL A 924 -28.77 41.36 21.85
CA VAL A 924 -28.75 41.52 20.37
C VAL A 924 -29.78 40.64 19.63
N TRP A 925 -30.07 39.45 20.15
CA TRP A 925 -31.05 38.50 19.58
C TRP A 925 -32.49 38.71 20.06
N GLU A 926 -32.72 39.65 20.98
CA GLU A 926 -34.05 40.12 21.40
C GLU A 926 -34.54 41.27 20.52
N GLU A 927 -33.62 42.08 19.99
CA GLU A 927 -33.90 43.19 19.06
C GLU A 927 -34.32 42.71 17.66
N SER A 928 -33.75 41.58 17.22
CA SER A 928 -34.05 40.91 15.95
C SER A 928 -35.31 40.03 16.05
N ASN A 929 -36.45 40.53 15.55
CA ASN A 929 -37.67 39.73 15.34
C ASN A 929 -37.68 38.96 14.02
N ASP A 930 -36.54 38.91 13.33
CA ASP A 930 -36.42 38.28 12.03
C ASP A 930 -36.50 36.75 12.13
N SER A 931 -37.56 36.20 11.54
CA SER A 931 -37.79 34.76 11.50
C SER A 931 -36.70 33.95 10.80
N ARG A 932 -35.83 34.60 9.99
CA ARG A 932 -34.71 33.97 9.29
C ARG A 932 -33.61 33.47 10.25
N PHE A 933 -33.40 34.12 11.40
CA PHE A 933 -32.28 33.83 12.30
C PHE A 933 -32.67 33.04 13.56
N ARG A 934 -33.77 32.26 13.51
CA ARG A 934 -34.24 31.44 14.65
C ARG A 934 -33.17 30.50 15.21
N THR A 935 -32.33 29.93 14.35
CA THR A 935 -31.23 29.04 14.78
C THR A 935 -30.14 29.80 15.52
N ALA A 936 -29.75 30.98 15.04
CA ALA A 936 -28.77 31.84 15.70
C ALA A 936 -29.26 32.26 17.09
N LYS A 937 -30.54 32.64 17.17
CA LYS A 937 -31.23 32.96 18.44
C LYS A 937 -31.27 31.77 19.38
N TRP A 938 -31.58 30.57 18.88
CA TRP A 938 -31.57 29.35 19.70
C TRP A 938 -30.19 29.08 20.30
N VAL A 939 -29.12 29.19 19.51
CA VAL A 939 -27.75 28.95 20.00
C VAL A 939 -27.34 30.01 21.03
N ALA A 940 -27.60 31.29 20.75
CA ALA A 940 -27.28 32.38 21.67
C ALA A 940 -27.99 32.24 23.03
N ILE A 941 -29.28 31.88 23.01
CA ILE A 941 -30.05 31.62 24.23
C ILE A 941 -29.47 30.43 25.02
N ASN A 942 -29.10 29.34 24.34
CA ASN A 942 -28.50 28.17 24.98
C ASN A 942 -27.03 28.37 25.41
N LEU A 943 -26.39 29.49 25.07
CA LEU A 943 -25.08 29.89 25.61
C LEU A 943 -25.24 30.86 26.79
N TYR A 944 -26.22 31.75 26.72
CA TYR A 944 -26.45 32.80 27.72
C TYR A 944 -27.21 32.32 28.96
N GLU A 945 -28.27 31.53 28.79
CA GLU A 945 -29.15 31.12 29.88
C GLU A 945 -28.49 30.13 30.86
N GLU A 946 -28.90 30.16 32.13
CA GLU A 946 -28.42 29.22 33.16
C GLU A 946 -28.98 27.80 32.99
N ARG A 947 -30.14 27.66 32.32
CA ARG A 947 -30.78 26.38 32.03
C ARG A 947 -31.05 26.22 30.55
N ILE A 948 -30.44 25.20 29.95
CA ILE A 948 -30.38 24.98 28.51
C ILE A 948 -31.12 23.71 28.11
N HIS A 949 -31.29 23.52 26.81
CA HIS A 949 -31.88 22.32 26.26
C HIS A 949 -31.00 21.07 26.49
N PRO A 950 -31.54 19.89 26.85
CA PRO A 950 -30.75 18.67 27.00
C PRO A 950 -29.93 18.30 25.76
N ALA A 951 -30.50 18.50 24.57
CA ALA A 951 -29.77 18.30 23.32
C ALA A 951 -28.57 19.26 23.17
N ALA A 952 -28.71 20.52 23.61
CA ALA A 952 -27.62 21.50 23.58
C ALA A 952 -26.50 21.12 24.56
N LEU A 953 -26.85 20.66 25.77
CA LEU A 953 -25.90 20.15 26.75
C LEU A 953 -25.06 19.01 26.16
N LEU A 954 -25.73 17.99 25.62
CA LEU A 954 -25.08 16.83 25.02
C LEU A 954 -24.20 17.21 23.83
N LEU A 955 -24.66 18.14 22.99
CA LEU A 955 -23.89 18.64 21.86
C LEU A 955 -22.61 19.36 22.31
N TRP A 956 -22.67 20.21 23.33
CA TRP A 956 -21.47 20.87 23.87
C TRP A 956 -20.49 19.89 24.49
N THR A 957 -20.99 18.93 25.27
CA THR A 957 -20.13 17.87 25.84
C THR A 957 -19.50 17.00 24.75
N ALA A 958 -20.23 16.74 23.66
CA ALA A 958 -19.73 16.00 22.51
C ALA A 958 -18.60 16.74 21.80
N ILE A 959 -18.79 18.03 21.51
CA ILE A 959 -17.79 18.88 20.84
C ILE A 959 -16.52 18.98 21.69
N ILE A 960 -16.65 19.21 23.01
CA ILE A 960 -15.49 19.27 23.92
C ILE A 960 -14.74 17.94 23.94
N ALA A 961 -15.44 16.81 24.03
CA ALA A 961 -14.82 15.49 24.02
C ALA A 961 -14.12 15.19 22.68
N LEU A 962 -14.72 15.56 21.55
CA LEU A 962 -14.10 15.42 20.22
C LEU A 962 -12.85 16.31 20.06
N LEU A 963 -12.86 17.54 20.57
CA LEU A 963 -11.69 18.42 20.53
C LEU A 963 -10.55 17.89 21.40
N ILE A 964 -10.84 17.38 22.60
CA ILE A 964 -9.85 16.77 23.48
C ILE A 964 -9.28 15.50 22.82
N GLY A 965 -10.14 14.61 22.32
CA GLY A 965 -9.73 13.40 21.60
C GLY A 965 -8.89 13.72 20.37
N GLY A 966 -9.30 14.72 19.58
CA GLY A 966 -8.55 15.22 18.44
C GLY A 966 -7.17 15.77 18.82
N ALA A 967 -7.07 16.54 19.91
CA ALA A 967 -5.80 17.06 20.39
C ALA A 967 -4.84 15.93 20.83
N PHE A 968 -5.34 14.92 21.54
CA PHE A 968 -4.53 13.75 21.90
C PHE A 968 -4.11 12.92 20.68
N ASN A 969 -4.97 12.80 19.67
CA ASN A 969 -4.62 12.12 18.41
C ASN A 969 -3.55 12.90 17.63
N ILE A 970 -3.64 14.23 17.58
CA ILE A 970 -2.57 15.07 16.99
C ILE A 970 -1.27 14.86 17.77
N MET A 971 -1.32 14.88 19.11
CA MET A 971 -0.13 14.64 19.94
C MET A 971 0.45 13.22 19.75
N LYS A 972 -0.39 12.19 19.60
CA LYS A 972 0.04 10.83 19.25
C LYS A 972 0.85 10.85 17.95
N VAL A 973 0.37 11.53 16.91
CA VAL A 973 1.05 11.65 15.62
C VAL A 973 2.37 12.42 15.76
N VAL A 974 2.37 13.54 16.47
CA VAL A 974 3.55 14.41 16.64
C VAL A 974 4.65 13.73 17.47
N THR A 975 4.31 12.95 18.50
CA THR A 975 5.29 12.37 19.42
C THR A 975 5.48 10.86 19.24
N ALA A 976 4.83 10.24 18.24
CA ALA A 976 4.76 8.79 18.04
C ALA A 976 4.43 7.99 19.33
N SER A 977 3.66 8.59 20.26
CA SER A 977 3.41 8.01 21.59
C SER A 977 2.04 7.35 21.65
N GLU A 978 2.01 6.02 21.71
CA GLU A 978 0.76 5.26 21.86
C GLU A 978 0.01 5.57 23.16
N PHE A 979 0.74 5.92 24.23
CA PHE A 979 0.15 6.32 25.52
C PHE A 979 -0.82 7.49 25.39
N LEU A 980 -0.46 8.51 24.60
CA LEU A 980 -1.33 9.67 24.36
C LEU A 980 -2.56 9.29 23.52
N GLY A 981 -2.42 8.34 22.59
CA GLY A 981 -3.53 7.77 21.84
C GLY A 981 -4.54 7.04 22.73
N ASN A 982 -4.05 6.23 23.67
CA ASN A 982 -4.89 5.49 24.62
C ASN A 982 -5.66 6.42 25.58
N ILE A 983 -5.12 7.60 25.89
CA ILE A 983 -5.84 8.63 26.65
C ILE A 983 -6.89 9.34 25.77
N GLY A 984 -6.61 9.57 24.49
CA GLY A 984 -7.48 10.31 23.56
C GLY A 984 -8.67 9.52 22.98
N SER A 985 -8.52 8.20 22.79
CA SER A 985 -9.55 7.36 22.15
C SER A 985 -10.90 7.30 22.91
N PRO A 986 -10.95 7.29 24.26
CA PRO A 986 -12.22 7.31 24.98
C PRO A 986 -12.96 8.63 24.78
N PHE A 987 -12.27 9.78 24.77
CA PHE A 987 -12.90 11.08 24.53
C PHE A 987 -13.50 11.18 23.12
N SER A 988 -12.79 10.66 22.11
CA SER A 988 -13.31 10.62 20.73
C SER A 988 -14.58 9.78 20.63
N SER A 989 -14.59 8.60 21.26
CA SER A 989 -15.74 7.68 21.26
C SER A 989 -16.95 8.25 22.01
N ILE A 990 -16.72 8.79 23.21
CA ILE A 990 -17.74 9.49 24.00
C ILE A 990 -18.33 10.66 23.21
N GLY A 991 -17.48 11.44 22.54
CA GLY A 991 -17.90 12.56 21.71
C GLY A 991 -18.86 12.16 20.60
N LYS A 992 -18.52 11.12 19.81
CA LYS A 992 -19.38 10.59 18.74
C LYS A 992 -20.74 10.11 19.27
N ILE A 993 -20.74 9.36 20.38
CA ILE A 993 -21.96 8.82 21.00
C ILE A 993 -22.87 9.96 21.47
N LEU A 994 -22.33 10.94 22.22
CA LEU A 994 -23.11 12.07 22.74
C LEU A 994 -23.69 12.95 21.63
N MET A 995 -22.95 13.11 20.52
CA MET A 995 -23.44 13.81 19.32
C MET A 995 -24.63 13.08 18.69
N GLY A 996 -24.57 11.76 18.55
CA GLY A 996 -25.69 10.94 18.07
C GLY A 996 -26.92 11.05 18.96
N ILE A 997 -26.74 10.98 20.29
CA ILE A 997 -27.84 11.12 21.26
C ILE A 997 -28.48 12.52 21.18
N SER A 998 -27.68 13.58 21.00
CA SER A 998 -28.20 14.94 20.83
C SER A 998 -29.11 15.07 19.60
N VAL A 999 -28.72 14.48 18.46
CA VAL A 999 -29.53 14.47 17.23
C VAL A 999 -30.83 13.69 17.43
N ILE A 1000 -30.76 12.53 18.09
CA ILE A 1000 -31.94 11.71 18.41
C ILE A 1000 -32.92 12.50 19.27
N ILE A 1001 -32.46 13.23 20.28
CA ILE A 1001 -33.32 14.08 21.12
C ILE A 1001 -34.00 15.17 20.27
N LEU A 1002 -33.25 15.89 19.43
CA LEU A 1002 -33.83 16.92 18.54
C LEU A 1002 -34.86 16.34 17.55
N LEU A 1003 -34.69 15.09 17.13
CA LEU A 1003 -35.65 14.38 16.26
C LEU A 1003 -36.89 13.91 17.04
N LEU A 1004 -36.73 13.36 18.23
CA LEU A 1004 -37.84 12.92 19.09
C LEU A 1004 -38.75 14.08 19.49
N GLU A 1005 -38.19 15.27 19.71
CA GLU A 1005 -39.01 16.46 20.00
C GLU A 1005 -39.83 16.96 18.81
N LYS A 1006 -39.35 16.76 17.58
CA LYS A 1006 -40.17 17.00 16.38
C LYS A 1006 -41.38 16.06 16.29
N VAL A 1007 -41.38 14.95 17.02
CA VAL A 1007 -42.50 13.99 17.12
C VAL A 1007 -43.39 14.26 18.34
N GLY A 1008 -43.13 15.34 19.11
CA GLY A 1008 -44.03 15.82 20.17
C GLY A 1008 -43.68 15.42 21.61
N LEU A 1009 -42.51 14.79 21.84
CA LEU A 1009 -41.95 14.62 23.19
C LEU A 1009 -41.31 15.95 23.64
N SER A 1010 -41.57 16.47 24.84
CA SER A 1010 -40.85 17.66 25.36
C SER A 1010 -40.03 17.28 26.59
N LEU A 1011 -38.72 17.55 26.56
CA LEU A 1011 -37.84 17.32 27.71
C LEU A 1011 -37.67 18.61 28.54
N GLY A 1012 -37.43 18.44 29.85
CA GLY A 1012 -37.19 19.57 30.76
C GLY A 1012 -35.81 20.23 30.54
N ARG A 1013 -35.69 21.54 30.86
CA ARG A 1013 -34.40 22.26 30.76
C ARG A 1013 -33.42 21.82 31.85
N VAL A 1014 -32.14 21.70 31.50
CA VAL A 1014 -31.02 21.23 32.35
C VAL A 1014 -29.99 22.33 32.62
N PRO A 1015 -29.16 22.27 33.68
CA PRO A 1015 -28.13 23.28 33.94
C PRO A 1015 -27.11 23.43 32.80
N ASN A 1016 -26.67 24.65 32.54
CA ASN A 1016 -25.68 24.96 31.51
C ASN A 1016 -24.26 24.51 31.92
N VAL A 1017 -23.49 23.91 31.00
CA VAL A 1017 -22.07 23.54 31.20
C VAL A 1017 -21.16 24.73 31.48
N PHE A 1018 -21.52 25.92 30.99
CA PHE A 1018 -20.77 27.15 31.22
C PHE A 1018 -21.23 27.88 32.50
N PHE A 1019 -21.75 27.19 33.51
CA PHE A 1019 -22.24 27.85 34.73
C PHE A 1019 -21.15 28.65 35.48
N PHE A 1020 -19.88 28.31 35.30
CA PHE A 1020 -18.73 28.93 35.97
C PHE A 1020 -18.23 30.24 35.32
N THR A 1021 -18.74 30.65 34.15
CA THR A 1021 -18.29 31.87 33.45
C THR A 1021 -19.07 33.11 33.90
N THR A 1022 -18.43 34.29 33.85
CA THR A 1022 -19.06 35.57 34.25
C THR A 1022 -20.17 35.97 33.27
N LYS A 1023 -21.15 36.77 33.73
CA LYS A 1023 -22.25 37.25 32.87
C LYS A 1023 -21.75 38.04 31.65
N SER A 1024 -20.72 38.87 31.82
CA SER A 1024 -20.08 39.62 30.73
C SER A 1024 -19.47 38.67 29.69
N SER A 1025 -18.69 37.66 30.11
CA SER A 1025 -18.13 36.67 29.18
C SER A 1025 -19.20 35.86 28.45
N LYS A 1026 -20.30 35.49 29.12
CA LYS A 1026 -21.45 34.83 28.48
C LYS A 1026 -22.12 35.72 27.44
N LYS A 1027 -22.29 37.02 27.72
CA LYS A 1027 -22.82 38.01 26.75
C LYS A 1027 -21.95 38.01 25.51
N THR A 1028 -20.63 38.20 25.64
CA THR A 1028 -19.68 38.21 24.51
C THR A 1028 -19.65 36.91 23.72
N MET A 1029 -19.60 35.75 24.39
CA MET A 1029 -19.61 34.45 23.71
C MET A 1029 -20.91 34.23 22.92
N SER A 1030 -22.05 34.62 23.51
CA SER A 1030 -23.37 34.43 22.90
C SER A 1030 -23.62 35.39 21.74
N THR A 1031 -23.16 36.64 21.84
CA THR A 1031 -23.24 37.62 20.74
C THR A 1031 -22.35 37.22 19.57
N THR A 1032 -21.13 36.76 19.84
CA THR A 1032 -20.24 36.23 18.79
C THR A 1032 -20.83 34.99 18.12
N ALA A 1033 -21.35 34.03 18.89
CA ALA A 1033 -22.01 32.83 18.33
C ALA A 1033 -23.26 33.18 17.49
N TYR A 1034 -24.03 34.18 17.92
CA TYR A 1034 -25.17 34.71 17.16
C TYR A 1034 -24.71 35.24 15.78
N HIS A 1035 -23.69 36.10 15.75
CA HIS A 1035 -23.18 36.68 14.50
C HIS A 1035 -22.53 35.65 13.57
N ILE A 1036 -21.84 34.64 14.11
CA ILE A 1036 -21.27 33.54 13.30
C ILE A 1036 -22.38 32.79 12.56
N ILE A 1037 -23.43 32.37 13.27
CA ILE A 1037 -24.54 31.62 12.67
C ILE A 1037 -25.32 32.51 11.69
N GLN A 1038 -25.46 33.79 12.00
CA GLN A 1038 -26.04 34.77 11.10
C GLN A 1038 -25.23 34.86 9.79
N GLY A 1039 -23.90 34.93 9.85
CA GLY A 1039 -23.02 34.95 8.67
C GLY A 1039 -23.20 33.75 7.73
N PHE A 1040 -23.40 32.55 8.28
CA PHE A 1040 -23.62 31.32 7.49
C PHE A 1040 -25.08 31.08 7.06
N SER A 1041 -26.01 31.96 7.43
CA SER A 1041 -27.44 31.73 7.19
C SER A 1041 -27.93 32.21 5.82
N THR A 1042 -27.16 33.03 5.11
CA THR A 1042 -27.48 33.47 3.74
C THR A 1042 -27.28 32.31 2.75
N ARG A 1043 -27.97 32.36 1.61
CA ARG A 1043 -27.94 31.25 0.64
C ARG A 1043 -26.53 31.09 0.06
N SER A 1044 -25.92 32.19 -0.38
CA SER A 1044 -24.62 32.21 -1.03
C SER A 1044 -23.50 31.79 -0.08
N SER A 1045 -23.51 32.29 1.17
CA SER A 1045 -22.53 31.88 2.19
C SER A 1045 -22.62 30.40 2.54
N PHE A 1046 -23.82 29.82 2.55
CA PHE A 1046 -23.99 28.38 2.77
C PHE A 1046 -23.52 27.54 1.57
N LEU A 1047 -23.87 27.94 0.35
CA LEU A 1047 -23.41 27.27 -0.88
C LEU A 1047 -21.89 27.34 -1.05
N LEU A 1048 -21.27 28.43 -0.59
CA LEU A 1048 -19.83 28.63 -0.63
C LEU A 1048 -19.06 27.55 0.15
N ILE A 1049 -19.62 26.98 1.23
CA ILE A 1049 -19.00 25.85 1.96
C ILE A 1049 -18.78 24.66 1.03
N PHE A 1050 -19.81 24.29 0.25
CA PHE A 1050 -19.72 23.17 -0.70
C PHE A 1050 -18.81 23.51 -1.88
N LEU A 1051 -18.84 24.76 -2.33
CA LEU A 1051 -17.93 25.21 -3.36
C LEU A 1051 -16.47 25.04 -2.91
N CYS A 1052 -16.10 25.55 -1.73
CA CYS A 1052 -14.74 25.43 -1.19
C CYS A 1052 -14.32 23.97 -0.97
N LEU A 1053 -15.28 23.10 -0.61
CA LEU A 1053 -15.05 21.67 -0.43
C LEU A 1053 -14.80 20.93 -1.76
N LEU A 1054 -15.33 21.44 -2.88
CA LEU A 1054 -15.23 20.78 -4.18
C LEU A 1054 -14.17 21.43 -5.09
N SER A 1055 -13.78 22.67 -4.82
CA SER A 1055 -12.93 23.46 -5.71
C SER A 1055 -11.49 22.98 -5.85
N GLU A 1056 -10.96 22.28 -4.84
CA GLU A 1056 -9.63 21.65 -4.90
C GLU A 1056 -9.71 20.16 -5.25
N LEU A 1057 -10.89 19.61 -5.55
CA LEU A 1057 -11.00 18.18 -5.75
C LEU A 1057 -10.15 17.71 -6.94
N TYR A 1058 -9.93 18.56 -7.96
CA TYR A 1058 -9.08 18.25 -9.12
C TYR A 1058 -7.59 18.05 -8.79
N VAL A 1059 -7.14 18.49 -7.60
CA VAL A 1059 -5.73 18.41 -7.17
C VAL A 1059 -5.25 16.95 -7.03
N PHE A 1060 -6.17 15.96 -7.01
CA PHE A 1060 -5.80 14.54 -7.13
C PHE A 1060 -5.01 14.22 -8.41
N THR A 1061 -5.12 15.07 -9.43
CA THR A 1061 -4.34 14.94 -10.67
C THR A 1061 -2.89 15.35 -10.52
N ASP A 1062 -2.49 16.05 -9.47
CA ASP A 1062 -1.11 16.52 -9.31
C ASP A 1062 -0.10 15.37 -9.15
N PRO A 1063 -0.35 14.32 -8.32
CA PRO A 1063 0.48 13.11 -8.31
C PRO A 1063 0.59 12.44 -9.69
N ILE A 1064 -0.53 12.38 -10.44
CA ILE A 1064 -0.57 11.81 -11.80
C ILE A 1064 0.30 12.62 -12.75
N VAL A 1065 0.26 13.95 -12.65
CA VAL A 1065 1.09 14.85 -13.46
C VAL A 1065 2.57 14.66 -13.12
N ILE A 1066 2.93 14.44 -11.86
CA ILE A 1066 4.33 14.14 -11.48
C ILE A 1066 4.79 12.84 -12.17
N ASP A 1067 3.99 11.78 -12.05
CA ASP A 1067 4.27 10.48 -12.65
C ASP A 1067 4.45 10.56 -14.18
N ILE A 1068 3.50 11.19 -14.89
CA ILE A 1068 3.60 11.42 -16.34
C ILE A 1068 4.92 12.12 -16.71
N PHE A 1069 5.33 13.13 -15.95
CA PHE A 1069 6.54 13.86 -16.30
C PHE A 1069 7.83 13.08 -16.03
N ILE A 1070 7.85 12.22 -15.02
CA ILE A 1070 9.04 11.45 -14.65
C ILE A 1070 9.10 10.15 -15.47
N ASN A 1071 8.05 9.35 -15.42
CA ASN A 1071 8.01 8.00 -15.96
C ASN A 1071 7.65 7.96 -17.45
N GLU A 1072 6.70 8.78 -17.92
CA GLU A 1072 6.29 8.80 -19.33
C GLU A 1072 7.14 9.77 -20.17
N ALA A 1073 7.44 10.97 -19.65
CA ALA A 1073 8.22 11.98 -20.36
C ALA A 1073 9.73 11.90 -20.13
N GLY A 1074 10.20 11.05 -19.20
CA GLY A 1074 11.62 10.83 -18.91
C GLY A 1074 12.34 12.01 -18.25
N TRP A 1075 11.65 12.86 -17.48
CA TRP A 1075 12.31 13.96 -16.76
C TRP A 1075 12.95 13.45 -15.46
N SER A 1076 14.13 13.97 -15.13
CA SER A 1076 14.69 13.73 -13.79
C SER A 1076 13.92 14.48 -12.71
N GLN A 1077 13.81 13.88 -11.52
CA GLN A 1077 13.16 14.48 -10.33
C GLN A 1077 13.69 15.90 -10.05
N THR A 1078 15.02 16.08 -10.11
CA THR A 1078 15.69 17.37 -9.88
C THR A 1078 15.22 18.44 -10.89
N LYS A 1079 15.06 18.06 -12.16
CA LYS A 1079 14.60 18.96 -13.22
C LYS A 1079 13.14 19.36 -13.02
N TYR A 1080 12.27 18.40 -12.70
CA TYR A 1080 10.87 18.66 -12.42
C TYR A 1080 10.72 19.63 -11.23
N ASN A 1081 11.40 19.33 -10.11
CA ASN A 1081 11.39 20.17 -8.92
C ASN A 1081 11.92 21.58 -9.17
N ALA A 1082 12.97 21.74 -9.98
CA ALA A 1082 13.51 23.05 -10.34
C ALA A 1082 12.53 23.90 -11.17
N ILE A 1083 11.82 23.29 -12.11
CA ILE A 1083 10.82 23.98 -12.95
C ILE A 1083 9.59 24.35 -12.11
N MET A 1084 9.04 23.39 -11.36
CA MET A 1084 7.85 23.57 -10.54
C MET A 1084 8.08 24.53 -9.37
N GLY A 1085 9.21 24.39 -8.67
CA GLY A 1085 9.58 25.22 -7.51
C GLY A 1085 10.16 26.60 -7.84
N GLY A 1086 10.45 26.88 -9.12
CA GLY A 1086 11.05 28.14 -9.56
C GLY A 1086 10.18 28.90 -10.56
N ILE A 1087 10.24 28.47 -11.82
CA ILE A 1087 9.62 29.19 -12.95
C ILE A 1087 8.09 29.16 -12.82
N VAL A 1088 7.50 28.00 -12.52
CA VAL A 1088 6.06 27.84 -12.44
C VAL A 1088 5.45 28.73 -11.34
N ILE A 1089 6.08 28.83 -10.16
CA ILE A 1089 5.62 29.72 -9.08
C ILE A 1089 5.58 31.19 -9.52
N LEU A 1090 6.55 31.66 -10.30
CA LEU A 1090 6.54 33.03 -10.84
C LEU A 1090 5.34 33.28 -11.76
N PHE A 1091 4.94 32.28 -12.55
CA PHE A 1091 3.76 32.36 -13.41
C PHE A 1091 2.45 32.30 -12.61
N ILE A 1092 2.40 31.52 -11.51
CA ILE A 1092 1.28 31.56 -10.55
C ILE A 1092 1.15 32.97 -9.96
N MET A 1093 2.25 33.57 -9.50
CA MET A 1093 2.26 34.94 -8.96
C MET A 1093 1.70 35.95 -9.96
N PHE A 1094 2.14 35.84 -11.21
CA PHE A 1094 1.64 36.69 -12.30
C PHE A 1094 0.13 36.51 -12.51
N GLY A 1095 -0.36 35.26 -12.52
CA GLY A 1095 -1.78 34.95 -12.57
C GLY A 1095 -2.57 35.54 -11.41
N GLN A 1096 -2.06 35.48 -10.18
CA GLN A 1096 -2.72 36.02 -8.98
C GLN A 1096 -2.86 37.56 -9.04
N ILE A 1097 -1.81 38.27 -9.48
CA ILE A 1097 -1.87 39.73 -9.64
C ILE A 1097 -2.89 40.12 -10.71
N ILE A 1098 -2.85 39.44 -11.87
CA ILE A 1098 -3.79 39.70 -12.96
C ILE A 1098 -5.22 39.38 -12.54
N GLY A 1099 -5.44 38.23 -11.92
CA GLY A 1099 -6.76 37.80 -11.46
C GLY A 1099 -7.36 38.80 -10.48
N GLY A 1100 -6.58 39.28 -9.51
CA GLY A 1100 -7.03 40.32 -8.58
C GLY A 1100 -7.42 41.63 -9.26
N ILE A 1101 -6.61 42.11 -10.22
CA ILE A 1101 -6.91 43.34 -10.98
C ILE A 1101 -8.16 43.18 -11.85
N LEU A 1102 -8.32 42.02 -12.51
CA LEU A 1102 -9.47 41.74 -13.34
C LEU A 1102 -10.74 41.56 -12.51
N GLY A 1103 -10.63 40.89 -11.35
CA GLY A 1103 -11.75 40.64 -10.43
C GLY A 1103 -12.38 41.93 -9.91
N ASP A 1104 -11.59 42.89 -9.44
CA ASP A 1104 -12.12 44.19 -9.01
C ASP A 1104 -12.70 44.98 -10.18
N ARG A 1105 -12.11 44.85 -11.38
CA ARG A 1105 -12.53 45.64 -12.55
C ARG A 1105 -13.84 45.15 -13.17
N TYR A 1106 -14.03 43.84 -13.24
CA TYR A 1106 -15.10 43.24 -14.04
C TYR A 1106 -16.05 42.34 -13.24
N GLY A 1107 -15.78 42.16 -11.95
CA GLY A 1107 -16.53 41.28 -11.07
C GLY A 1107 -15.75 40.01 -10.71
N VAL A 1108 -15.64 39.76 -9.40
CA VAL A 1108 -14.84 38.63 -8.87
C VAL A 1108 -15.43 37.28 -9.23
N ARG A 1109 -16.75 37.17 -9.30
CA ARG A 1109 -17.45 35.93 -9.63
C ARG A 1109 -17.26 35.58 -11.10
N GLU A 1110 -17.39 36.56 -11.98
CA GLU A 1110 -17.26 36.43 -13.43
C GLU A 1110 -15.86 35.99 -13.83
N ILE A 1111 -14.84 36.63 -13.27
CA ILE A 1111 -13.44 36.26 -13.52
C ILE A 1111 -13.09 34.91 -12.89
N ALA A 1112 -13.65 34.56 -11.72
CA ALA A 1112 -13.49 33.22 -11.15
C ALA A 1112 -14.05 32.14 -12.10
N MET A 1113 -15.25 32.34 -12.66
CA MET A 1113 -15.86 31.41 -13.60
C MET A 1113 -15.02 31.21 -14.87
N LEU A 1114 -14.50 32.29 -15.46
CA LEU A 1114 -13.59 32.21 -16.60
C LEU A 1114 -12.26 31.53 -16.23
N GLY A 1115 -11.75 31.80 -15.04
CA GLY A 1115 -10.53 31.20 -14.50
C GLY A 1115 -10.65 29.68 -14.34
N PHE A 1116 -11.67 29.19 -13.64
CA PHE A 1116 -11.90 27.75 -13.46
C PHE A 1116 -12.24 27.04 -14.77
N THR A 1117 -12.94 27.69 -15.70
CA THR A 1117 -13.19 27.12 -17.04
C THR A 1117 -11.87 26.96 -17.82
N SER A 1118 -10.98 27.95 -17.74
CA SER A 1118 -9.66 27.88 -18.38
C SER A 1118 -8.74 26.88 -17.69
N LEU A 1119 -8.84 26.74 -16.36
CA LEU A 1119 -8.10 25.75 -15.59
C LEU A 1119 -8.57 24.32 -15.91
N ALA A 1120 -9.88 24.11 -16.05
CA ALA A 1120 -10.45 22.83 -16.48
C ALA A 1120 -9.93 22.45 -17.88
N LEU A 1121 -9.90 23.40 -18.81
CA LEU A 1121 -9.29 23.20 -20.13
C LEU A 1121 -7.78 22.95 -20.03
N GLY A 1122 -7.07 23.60 -19.10
CA GLY A 1122 -5.67 23.33 -18.80
C GLY A 1122 -5.46 21.87 -18.37
N ASN A 1123 -6.24 21.40 -17.40
CA ASN A 1123 -6.17 20.02 -16.90
C ASN A 1123 -6.48 18.98 -17.99
N ALA A 1124 -7.52 19.21 -18.80
CA ALA A 1124 -7.81 18.36 -19.97
C ALA A 1124 -6.73 18.50 -21.06
N GLY A 1125 -6.07 19.65 -21.15
CA GLY A 1125 -5.04 19.96 -22.12
C GLY A 1125 -3.81 19.07 -22.01
N LEU A 1126 -3.46 18.59 -20.81
CA LEU A 1126 -2.37 17.62 -20.66
C LEU A 1126 -2.68 16.31 -21.37
N ALA A 1127 -3.92 15.81 -21.25
CA ALA A 1127 -4.39 14.61 -21.94
C ALA A 1127 -4.44 14.79 -23.47
N LEU A 1128 -4.69 16.01 -23.95
CA LEU A 1128 -4.62 16.33 -25.39
C LEU A 1128 -3.19 16.44 -25.92
N LEU A 1129 -2.20 16.60 -25.04
CA LEU A 1129 -0.79 16.76 -25.38
C LEU A 1129 0.03 15.48 -25.23
N THR A 1130 -0.62 14.32 -25.19
CA THR A 1130 0.03 12.99 -25.02
C THR A 1130 1.18 12.77 -26.00
N ASP A 1131 0.99 13.09 -27.28
CA ASP A 1131 2.03 12.98 -28.32
C ASP A 1131 3.27 13.90 -28.09
N TYR A 1132 3.16 14.86 -27.18
CA TYR A 1132 4.17 15.88 -26.91
C TYR A 1132 4.78 15.79 -25.50
N TRP A 1133 4.43 14.79 -24.68
CA TRP A 1133 4.91 14.68 -23.30
C TRP A 1133 6.44 14.66 -23.18
N THR A 1134 7.12 13.94 -24.08
CA THR A 1134 8.59 13.88 -24.14
C THR A 1134 9.23 15.23 -24.50
N ASN A 1135 8.48 16.16 -25.10
CA ASN A 1135 9.01 17.47 -25.49
C ASN A 1135 9.05 18.44 -24.29
N THR A 1136 10.25 18.56 -23.72
CA THR A 1136 10.49 19.40 -22.53
C THR A 1136 10.03 20.85 -22.69
N LEU A 1137 10.25 21.47 -23.85
CA LEU A 1137 9.91 22.88 -24.07
C LEU A 1137 8.39 23.09 -24.07
N VAL A 1138 7.67 22.24 -24.81
CA VAL A 1138 6.21 22.31 -24.91
C VAL A 1138 5.58 22.08 -23.54
N MET A 1139 6.05 21.06 -22.82
CA MET A 1139 5.54 20.75 -21.48
C MET A 1139 5.86 21.83 -20.44
N THR A 1140 7.03 22.48 -20.53
CA THR A 1140 7.35 23.64 -19.65
C THR A 1140 6.42 24.82 -19.92
N ILE A 1141 6.15 25.13 -21.20
CA ILE A 1141 5.22 26.20 -21.59
C ILE A 1141 3.80 25.86 -21.12
N TYR A 1142 3.39 24.60 -21.25
CA TYR A 1142 2.11 24.12 -20.74
C TYR A 1142 1.99 24.35 -19.22
N LEU A 1143 2.96 23.90 -18.43
CA LEU A 1143 2.96 24.09 -16.96
C LEU A 1143 2.89 25.58 -16.57
N CYS A 1144 3.65 26.44 -17.26
CA CYS A 1144 3.62 27.88 -17.03
C CYS A 1144 2.26 28.51 -17.41
N THR A 1145 1.61 28.01 -18.45
CA THR A 1145 0.29 28.50 -18.88
C THR A 1145 -0.80 28.06 -17.90
N ARG A 1146 -0.79 26.77 -17.50
CA ARG A 1146 -1.69 26.23 -16.48
C ARG A 1146 -1.55 26.98 -15.16
N ALA A 1147 -0.32 27.35 -14.78
CA ALA A 1147 -0.02 28.12 -13.58
C ALA A 1147 -0.69 29.51 -13.56
N ILE A 1148 -0.72 30.22 -14.70
CA ILE A 1148 -1.42 31.52 -14.80
C ILE A 1148 -2.91 31.33 -14.53
N PHE A 1149 -3.56 30.36 -15.19
CA PHE A 1149 -4.99 30.11 -15.02
C PHE A 1149 -5.32 29.66 -13.59
N THR A 1150 -4.47 28.83 -13.01
CA THR A 1150 -4.56 28.44 -11.59
C THR A 1150 -4.52 29.70 -10.72
N GLY A 1151 -3.54 30.59 -10.91
CA GLY A 1151 -3.42 31.84 -10.16
C GLY A 1151 -4.65 32.75 -10.27
N ILE A 1152 -5.24 32.87 -11.46
CA ILE A 1152 -6.44 33.68 -11.71
C ILE A 1152 -7.67 33.07 -11.03
N ALA A 1153 -7.90 31.77 -11.20
CA ALA A 1153 -9.06 31.08 -10.63
C ALA A 1153 -9.04 31.15 -9.09
N TRP A 1154 -7.88 30.83 -8.51
CA TRP A 1154 -7.69 30.73 -7.06
C TRP A 1154 -7.83 32.08 -6.36
N ILE A 1155 -7.31 33.16 -6.96
CA ILE A 1155 -7.40 34.47 -6.30
C ILE A 1155 -8.82 35.04 -6.32
N CYS A 1156 -9.57 34.77 -7.38
CA CYS A 1156 -10.93 35.26 -7.52
C CYS A 1156 -11.88 34.51 -6.60
N ILE A 1157 -11.68 33.21 -6.37
CA ILE A 1157 -12.51 32.45 -5.41
C ILE A 1157 -12.27 32.86 -3.97
N ILE A 1158 -11.03 33.20 -3.62
CA ILE A 1158 -10.71 33.78 -2.31
C ILE A 1158 -11.40 35.13 -2.16
N ALA A 1159 -11.36 35.97 -3.20
CA ALA A 1159 -12.04 37.26 -3.17
C ALA A 1159 -13.57 37.11 -3.01
N VAL A 1160 -14.21 36.17 -3.71
CA VAL A 1160 -15.63 35.82 -3.50
C VAL A 1160 -15.88 35.41 -2.04
N SER A 1161 -14.98 34.60 -1.48
CA SER A 1161 -15.09 34.14 -0.09
C SER A 1161 -15.01 35.28 0.92
N MET A 1162 -14.14 36.26 0.69
CA MET A 1162 -14.06 37.47 1.52
C MET A 1162 -15.29 38.35 1.39
N ARG A 1163 -15.83 38.56 0.17
CA ARG A 1163 -17.04 39.39 -0.02
C ARG A 1163 -18.28 38.80 0.66
N LEU A 1164 -18.37 37.48 0.71
CA LEU A 1164 -19.48 36.78 1.38
C LEU A 1164 -19.30 36.66 2.91
N THR A 1165 -18.19 37.14 3.44
CA THR A 1165 -17.90 37.07 4.88
C THR A 1165 -18.51 38.26 5.60
N TYR A 1166 -19.25 37.99 6.68
CA TYR A 1166 -19.84 39.01 7.54
C TYR A 1166 -18.78 39.62 8.47
N SER A 1167 -18.64 40.95 8.47
CA SER A 1167 -17.56 41.65 9.20
C SER A 1167 -17.58 41.38 10.72
N LYS A 1168 -18.75 41.26 11.34
CA LYS A 1168 -18.87 40.99 12.79
C LYS A 1168 -18.41 39.59 13.21
N ALA A 1169 -18.28 38.67 12.25
CA ALA A 1169 -17.81 37.29 12.43
C ALA A 1169 -16.69 36.94 11.43
N GLY A 1170 -15.95 37.94 10.96
CA GLY A 1170 -15.08 37.83 9.80
C GLY A 1170 -13.94 36.83 9.99
N GLY A 1171 -13.34 36.82 11.18
CA GLY A 1171 -12.25 35.90 11.50
C GLY A 1171 -12.68 34.44 11.49
N THR A 1172 -13.87 34.13 11.99
CA THR A 1172 -14.41 32.77 12.02
C THR A 1172 -14.91 32.32 10.65
N GLN A 1173 -15.74 33.12 9.99
CA GLN A 1173 -16.41 32.70 8.77
C GLN A 1173 -15.44 32.57 7.59
N PHE A 1174 -14.54 33.54 7.39
CA PHE A 1174 -13.58 33.46 6.29
C PHE A 1174 -12.59 32.31 6.48
N THR A 1175 -12.10 32.12 7.71
CA THR A 1175 -11.17 31.03 8.03
C THR A 1175 -11.81 29.66 7.82
N ALA A 1176 -13.11 29.51 8.11
CA ALA A 1176 -13.82 28.27 7.83
C ALA A 1176 -13.81 27.93 6.33
N TYR A 1177 -14.03 28.91 5.44
CA TYR A 1177 -13.91 28.70 4.00
C TYR A 1177 -12.48 28.27 3.61
N MET A 1178 -11.47 28.97 4.11
CA MET A 1178 -10.06 28.63 3.85
C MET A 1178 -9.70 27.21 4.34
N SER A 1179 -10.24 26.78 5.49
CA SER A 1179 -10.06 25.42 5.98
C SER A 1179 -10.78 24.38 5.12
N MET A 1180 -11.93 24.72 4.51
CA MET A 1180 -12.61 23.80 3.57
C MET A 1180 -11.80 23.58 2.28
N PHE A 1181 -11.12 24.60 1.74
CA PHE A 1181 -10.18 24.41 0.64
C PHE A 1181 -9.06 23.42 1.02
N ASN A 1182 -8.44 23.60 2.19
CA ASN A 1182 -7.39 22.69 2.66
C ASN A 1182 -7.91 21.26 2.85
N PHE A 1183 -9.12 21.10 3.42
CA PHE A 1183 -9.75 19.79 3.59
C PHE A 1183 -10.11 19.14 2.25
N SER A 1184 -10.57 19.91 1.27
CA SER A 1184 -10.81 19.46 -0.10
C SER A 1184 -9.55 18.87 -0.73
N ALA A 1185 -8.42 19.55 -0.62
CA ALA A 1185 -7.15 19.06 -1.15
C ALA A 1185 -6.70 17.75 -0.46
N VAL A 1186 -6.88 17.64 0.86
CA VAL A 1186 -6.57 16.40 1.59
C VAL A 1186 -7.43 15.23 1.09
N ILE A 1187 -8.73 15.44 0.90
CA ILE A 1187 -9.63 14.45 0.32
C ILE A 1187 -9.18 14.07 -1.10
N ALA A 1188 -8.83 15.06 -1.92
CA ALA A 1188 -8.36 14.84 -3.29
C ALA A 1188 -7.11 13.94 -3.33
N TYR A 1189 -6.11 14.23 -2.50
CA TYR A 1189 -4.91 13.41 -2.41
C TYR A 1189 -5.20 11.98 -1.92
N LEU A 1190 -6.13 11.80 -0.98
CA LEU A 1190 -6.57 10.47 -0.54
C LEU A 1190 -7.27 9.68 -1.66
N PHE A 1191 -7.95 10.35 -2.60
CA PHE A 1191 -8.57 9.71 -3.76
C PHE A 1191 -7.59 9.39 -4.90
N ALA A 1192 -6.48 10.11 -5.04
CA ALA A 1192 -5.59 10.02 -6.22
C ALA A 1192 -5.17 8.58 -6.60
N GLY A 1193 -4.79 7.77 -5.62
CA GLY A 1193 -4.35 6.39 -5.84
C GLY A 1193 -5.49 5.41 -6.14
N GLU A 1194 -6.71 5.66 -5.65
CA GLU A 1194 -7.88 4.86 -6.11
C GLU A 1194 -8.21 5.20 -7.56
N MET A 1195 -7.98 6.45 -7.98
CA MET A 1195 -8.19 6.88 -9.36
C MET A 1195 -7.16 6.26 -10.30
N ILE A 1196 -5.89 6.14 -9.89
CA ILE A 1196 -4.81 5.52 -10.68
C ILE A 1196 -4.99 4.00 -10.80
N GLN A 1197 -5.53 3.35 -9.77
CA GLN A 1197 -5.83 1.90 -9.77
C GLN A 1197 -7.04 1.52 -10.63
N ARG A 1198 -7.95 2.47 -10.93
CA ARG A 1198 -9.22 2.17 -11.64
C ARG A 1198 -9.30 2.77 -13.04
N PHE A 1199 -8.59 3.86 -13.30
CA PHE A 1199 -8.67 4.62 -14.55
C PHE A 1199 -7.30 4.82 -15.16
N ASP A 1200 -7.22 4.84 -16.48
CA ASP A 1200 -6.01 5.27 -17.19
C ASP A 1200 -5.71 6.76 -16.92
N TYR A 1201 -4.46 7.18 -17.14
CA TYR A 1201 -4.03 8.56 -16.86
C TYR A 1201 -4.84 9.59 -17.64
N ILE A 1202 -5.20 9.29 -18.89
CA ILE A 1202 -5.98 10.17 -19.75
C ILE A 1202 -7.38 10.38 -19.16
N THR A 1203 -8.06 9.32 -18.74
CA THR A 1203 -9.38 9.37 -18.11
C THR A 1203 -9.32 10.10 -16.78
N ALA A 1204 -8.32 9.81 -15.95
CA ALA A 1204 -8.14 10.48 -14.66
C ALA A 1204 -7.96 12.01 -14.84
N LEU A 1205 -7.18 12.44 -15.84
CA LEU A 1205 -7.04 13.85 -16.19
C LEU A 1205 -8.36 14.47 -16.66
N TYR A 1206 -9.14 13.76 -17.48
CA TYR A 1206 -10.47 14.23 -17.89
C TYR A 1206 -11.47 14.31 -16.74
N ILE A 1207 -11.44 13.37 -15.79
CA ILE A 1207 -12.26 13.42 -14.58
C ILE A 1207 -11.86 14.62 -13.71
N GLY A 1208 -10.56 14.85 -13.50
CA GLY A 1208 -10.08 16.05 -12.79
C GLY A 1208 -10.51 17.35 -13.47
N ALA A 1209 -10.44 17.40 -14.80
CA ALA A 1209 -10.94 18.53 -15.58
C ALA A 1209 -12.46 18.72 -15.43
N ALA A 1210 -13.24 17.63 -15.44
CA ALA A 1210 -14.69 17.67 -15.23
C ALA A 1210 -15.07 18.13 -13.80
N LEU A 1211 -14.37 17.64 -12.78
CA LEU A 1211 -14.57 18.08 -11.39
C LEU A 1211 -14.25 19.57 -11.21
N THR A 1212 -13.25 20.08 -11.93
CA THR A 1212 -12.93 21.52 -11.94
C THR A 1212 -14.15 22.36 -12.40
N LEU A 1213 -14.97 21.84 -13.32
CA LEU A 1213 -16.18 22.52 -13.83
C LEU A 1213 -17.33 22.59 -12.82
N ALA A 1214 -17.36 21.70 -11.82
CA ALA A 1214 -18.36 21.75 -10.75
C ALA A 1214 -18.30 23.07 -9.98
N THR A 1215 -17.10 23.64 -9.80
CA THR A 1215 -16.90 24.96 -9.20
C THR A 1215 -17.59 26.06 -9.99
N VAL A 1216 -17.47 26.02 -11.33
CA VAL A 1216 -18.13 27.00 -12.21
C VAL A 1216 -19.64 26.89 -12.09
N PHE A 1217 -20.17 25.66 -12.05
CA PHE A 1217 -21.60 25.42 -11.87
C PHE A 1217 -22.13 25.95 -10.52
N LEU A 1218 -21.39 25.76 -9.42
CA LEU A 1218 -21.79 26.27 -8.11
C LEU A 1218 -21.73 27.80 -8.02
N LEU A 1219 -20.74 28.42 -8.68
CA LEU A 1219 -20.63 29.89 -8.76
C LEU A 1219 -21.88 30.54 -9.38
N LEU A 1220 -22.63 29.82 -10.24
CA LEU A 1220 -23.87 30.33 -10.83
C LEU A 1220 -24.93 30.67 -9.78
N PHE A 1221 -24.93 29.95 -8.66
CA PHE A 1221 -25.93 30.11 -7.60
C PHE A 1221 -25.45 30.99 -6.46
N ILE A 1222 -24.27 31.61 -6.62
CA ILE A 1222 -23.64 32.46 -5.63
C ILE A 1222 -23.78 33.92 -6.09
N ASP A 1223 -24.39 34.73 -5.23
CA ASP A 1223 -24.43 36.19 -5.35
C ASP A 1223 -23.35 36.76 -4.40
N PRO A 1224 -22.23 37.30 -4.92
CA PRO A 1224 -21.13 37.78 -4.09
C PRO A 1224 -21.49 39.01 -3.25
N ASP A 1225 -22.64 39.64 -3.52
CA ASP A 1225 -23.13 40.85 -2.83
C ASP A 1225 -24.24 40.54 -1.80
N GLU A 1226 -24.69 39.29 -1.67
CA GLU A 1226 -25.81 38.92 -0.79
C GLU A 1226 -25.53 39.25 0.68
N THR A 1227 -24.32 39.00 1.18
CA THR A 1227 -23.94 39.30 2.56
C THR A 1227 -23.93 40.80 2.84
N ASP A 1228 -23.35 41.59 1.93
CA ASP A 1228 -23.31 43.05 2.06
C ASP A 1228 -24.73 43.66 2.04
N ARG A 1229 -25.64 43.09 1.23
CA ARG A 1229 -27.04 43.51 1.14
C ARG A 1229 -27.88 43.09 2.35
N VAL A 1230 -27.79 41.83 2.79
CA VAL A 1230 -28.70 41.25 3.81
C VAL A 1230 -28.20 41.47 5.24
N LEU A 1231 -26.88 41.51 5.47
CA LEU A 1231 -26.28 41.51 6.82
C LEU A 1231 -25.53 42.81 7.16
N GLU A 1232 -24.95 43.49 6.16
CA GLU A 1232 -24.19 44.73 6.37
C GLU A 1232 -25.01 46.01 6.11
N GLY A 1233 -26.11 45.92 5.35
CA GLY A 1233 -27.01 47.05 5.07
C GLY A 1233 -26.41 48.14 4.16
N ARG A 1234 -25.41 47.79 3.33
CA ARG A 1234 -24.64 48.76 2.54
C ARG A 1234 -25.34 49.27 1.27
N PHE A 1235 -26.42 48.63 0.84
CA PHE A 1235 -27.11 48.91 -0.43
C PHE A 1235 -28.51 49.53 -0.28
N ASP A 1236 -28.97 49.87 0.93
CA ASP A 1236 -30.34 50.32 1.21
C ASP A 1236 -30.59 51.83 0.97
N ASN A 1237 -29.76 52.54 0.17
CA ASN A 1237 -29.87 54.01 0.05
C ASN A 1237 -29.99 54.61 -1.36
N ASP A 1238 -30.20 53.82 -2.41
CA ASP A 1238 -30.49 54.39 -3.75
C ASP A 1238 -31.63 53.60 -4.40
N ASP A 1239 -32.88 53.99 -4.11
CA ASP A 1239 -34.02 54.04 -5.04
C ASP A 1239 -35.33 54.30 -4.25
N ASP A 1240 -35.37 55.43 -3.53
CA ASP A 1240 -36.60 56.01 -3.00
C ASP A 1240 -37.25 56.91 -4.07
N GLU A 1241 -37.60 56.33 -5.23
CA GLU A 1241 -38.53 56.93 -6.19
C GLU A 1241 -39.62 55.93 -6.58
N GLY A 1242 -40.66 55.86 -5.74
CA GLY A 1242 -42.04 55.61 -6.16
C GLY A 1242 -42.26 54.43 -7.12
N GLY A 1243 -42.01 53.21 -6.67
CA GLY A 1243 -42.50 51.98 -7.30
C GLY A 1243 -42.83 50.94 -6.22
N GLU A 1244 -43.99 50.31 -6.33
CA GLU A 1244 -44.50 49.31 -5.38
C GLU A 1244 -43.43 48.26 -4.99
N GLU A 1245 -43.40 47.90 -3.70
CA GLU A 1245 -42.65 46.74 -3.20
C GLU A 1245 -42.86 45.53 -4.12
N PRO A 1246 -41.81 44.92 -4.70
CA PRO A 1246 -41.97 43.66 -5.38
C PRO A 1246 -42.21 42.59 -4.32
N THR A 1247 -43.47 42.26 -4.11
CA THR A 1247 -43.92 41.14 -3.30
C THR A 1247 -43.24 39.84 -3.75
N LEU A 1248 -42.80 39.07 -2.76
CA LEU A 1248 -42.00 37.84 -2.83
C LEU A 1248 -42.77 36.63 -3.42
N ASP A 1249 -43.74 36.86 -4.29
CA ASP A 1249 -44.50 35.80 -4.99
C ASP A 1249 -44.03 35.61 -6.45
N ALA A 1250 -43.19 36.51 -7.00
CA ALA A 1250 -42.74 36.43 -8.40
C ALA A 1250 -41.44 35.62 -8.66
N ILE A 1251 -40.84 34.99 -7.65
CA ILE A 1251 -39.58 34.21 -7.79
C ILE A 1251 -39.80 32.70 -7.57
N LEU A 1252 -41.04 32.25 -7.36
CA LEU A 1252 -41.38 30.83 -7.15
C LEU A 1252 -42.21 30.16 -8.26
N GLU A 1253 -42.41 30.80 -9.40
CA GLU A 1253 -43.04 30.15 -10.58
C GLU A 1253 -42.05 30.07 -11.76
N VAL A 1254 -41.10 29.14 -11.69
CA VAL A 1254 -40.55 28.47 -12.88
C VAL A 1254 -40.36 26.99 -12.52
N GLU A 1255 -41.46 26.32 -12.19
CA GLU A 1255 -41.61 24.87 -12.38
C GLU A 1255 -42.48 24.70 -13.64
N ASP A 1256 -41.87 24.72 -14.82
CA ASP A 1256 -42.49 24.09 -15.98
C ASP A 1256 -41.42 23.58 -16.97
N PHE A 1257 -41.07 22.31 -16.81
CA PHE A 1257 -40.44 21.51 -17.86
C PHE A 1257 -41.45 20.44 -18.29
N GLY A 1258 -42.24 20.75 -19.31
CA GLY A 1258 -42.62 19.82 -20.37
C GLY A 1258 -43.93 19.05 -20.22
N GLU A 1259 -45.05 19.64 -20.66
CA GLU A 1259 -46.18 18.87 -21.20
C GLU A 1259 -45.81 18.27 -22.58
N ILE A 1260 -45.85 16.95 -22.65
CA ILE A 1260 -45.77 16.16 -23.88
C ILE A 1260 -47.05 16.42 -24.69
N ALA A 1261 -46.93 17.13 -25.82
CA ALA A 1261 -48.00 17.22 -26.80
C ALA A 1261 -48.16 15.87 -27.53
N SER A 1262 -49.24 15.16 -27.20
CA SER A 1262 -49.72 14.01 -27.97
C SER A 1262 -50.13 14.44 -29.37
N ILE A 1263 -49.47 13.90 -30.39
CA ILE A 1263 -49.94 13.96 -31.78
C ILE A 1263 -51.10 12.98 -31.93
N THR A 1264 -52.32 13.51 -32.03
CA THR A 1264 -53.42 12.87 -32.75
C THR A 1264 -54.05 13.88 -33.70
N GLN A 1265 -54.09 13.47 -34.97
CA GLN A 1265 -54.61 14.10 -36.20
C GLN A 1265 -53.71 15.11 -36.93
#